data_AF-A0A9E2EZF3-F1
#
_entry.id   AF-A0A9E2EZF3-F1
#
_cell.length_a   1.000
_cell.length_b   1.000
_cell.length_c   1.000
_cell.angle_alpha   90.00
_cell.angle_beta   90.00
_cell.angle_gamma   90.00
#
_symmetry.space_group_name_H-M   'P 1'
#
loop_
_entity.id
_entity.type
_entity.pdbx_description
1 polymer ?
#
loop_
_entity_poly.entity_id
_entity_poly.type
_entity_poly.pdbx_seq_one_letter_code
_entity_poly.pdbx_strand_id
1 'polypeptide(L)'
;MINKLVIFKALPLAFVLAACGGGGGGDNPPADMPELTVTKAVVDQSQTPAVEGTVIDYEITASNTGNIDLTNVVVSDSMLTPASATCATLAMGADCVLGGSYTVTAADVTAGEVQNTASADSNETNPVNSNTVTVNVPNTPSLSVSKVLTDQSDNPATEGTVLEYTVTATNDGNIALTSVVVSDSMLNPSSANCATLAIGADCVLTGTYTVTAADVTAGNVQNTAAADSSETSSVNSNTVTVSVGESSDSGLDVRPSNTTCIAPERPSSAAGYRLEQVFEGLGNLRSPLWMGQPPGDNSRWFVATRFRNEDNVGRIFSFANNPAVSATTTVLDVPITNPPNEGGLLGFAFAPDFATSGEAYVSYTRGVTGGVDLQSVVSRFTSADGGITLNPASEEEIIVVNQPFSNHNGGNIAFGPDGYLYFGLGDGGSISDPQNNAQTTSNVLGSMLRLDVSGDGTGYSIPPDNPFADKPICTLGYSPTSEPCPEIFAWGLRNPFRWSFDPATGDLWAGDVGNLLREEVSILEKGGNYGWVTKEGFVCLDPNNNNGILPSCDDAGLIDPIIDYNSGNAAGDLGRTVIGGIVYRGDQLTELQGKYVFGDSYSSNIWTLEDDGNGNVSLVDLIPNAGIFIAHFVEGIDGELYVVNLSGGIYEIVEDSSSGTNTIPDSLVDTGCVDTNDPTQPASGLI
;
A
#
# COMPACT_ATOMS: atom_id res chain seq x y z
N MET A 1 -6.20 -29.44 16.67
CA MET A 1 -5.53 -30.08 15.52
C MET A 1 -5.44 -29.02 14.45
N ILE A 2 -4.36 -28.25 14.50
CA ILE A 2 -4.19 -26.97 13.80
C ILE A 2 -3.11 -27.16 12.75
N ASN A 3 -3.40 -26.63 11.55
CA ASN A 3 -2.60 -26.72 10.34
C ASN A 3 -1.18 -26.17 10.54
N LYS A 4 -0.21 -26.93 10.03
CA LYS A 4 1.16 -26.48 9.85
C LYS A 4 1.20 -25.46 8.72
N LEU A 5 1.49 -24.21 9.06
CA LEU A 5 1.87 -23.15 8.14
C LEU A 5 3.30 -23.46 7.64
N VAL A 6 3.45 -23.72 6.35
CA VAL A 6 4.77 -23.89 5.71
C VAL A 6 5.21 -22.50 5.26
N ILE A 7 6.14 -21.90 5.99
CA ILE A 7 6.79 -20.63 5.65
C ILE A 7 7.89 -20.94 4.61
N PHE A 8 7.81 -20.34 3.42
CA PHE A 8 8.88 -20.38 2.43
C PHE A 8 10.05 -19.51 2.92
N LYS A 9 11.23 -20.12 3.09
CA LYS A 9 12.49 -19.43 3.36
C LYS A 9 12.87 -18.58 2.13
N ALA A 10 13.17 -17.29 2.35
CA ALA A 10 13.92 -16.48 1.42
C ALA A 10 15.40 -16.95 1.43
N LEU A 11 15.96 -17.29 0.27
CA LEU A 11 17.41 -17.50 0.13
C LEU A 11 18.09 -16.17 -0.24
N PRO A 12 19.28 -15.86 0.30
CA PRO A 12 20.11 -14.76 -0.20
C PRO A 12 20.88 -15.20 -1.46
N LEU A 13 21.05 -14.23 -2.36
CA LEU A 13 21.75 -14.34 -3.63
C LEU A 13 23.27 -14.23 -3.40
N ALA A 14 24.04 -15.24 -3.82
CA ALA A 14 25.49 -15.16 -3.93
C ALA A 14 25.95 -15.55 -5.35
N PHE A 15 26.98 -14.84 -5.80
CA PHE A 15 27.60 -14.82 -7.12
C PHE A 15 27.88 -16.18 -7.78
N VAL A 16 27.62 -16.29 -9.09
CA VAL A 16 28.50 -17.03 -10.01
C VAL A 16 28.57 -16.29 -11.36
N LEU A 17 29.72 -15.67 -11.62
CA LEU A 17 30.13 -15.25 -12.96
C LEU A 17 31.34 -16.11 -13.38
N ALA A 18 31.19 -16.92 -14.43
CA ALA A 18 32.30 -17.30 -15.32
C ALA A 18 31.73 -17.88 -16.63
N ALA A 19 31.92 -17.14 -17.72
CA ALA A 19 31.53 -17.52 -19.08
C ALA A 19 32.67 -18.20 -19.86
N CYS A 20 32.29 -19.23 -20.62
CA CYS A 20 32.76 -19.74 -21.92
C CYS A 20 34.21 -19.51 -22.44
N GLY A 21 34.82 -20.58 -22.98
CA GLY A 21 35.81 -20.51 -24.07
C GLY A 21 36.96 -21.52 -24.02
N GLY A 22 36.96 -22.53 -24.91
CA GLY A 22 38.07 -23.46 -25.07
C GLY A 22 39.28 -22.87 -25.82
N GLY A 23 40.49 -23.16 -25.33
CA GLY A 23 41.76 -22.88 -26.01
C GLY A 23 42.93 -23.11 -25.04
N GLY A 24 43.67 -24.21 -25.24
CA GLY A 24 44.56 -24.80 -24.23
C GLY A 24 45.72 -23.94 -23.72
N GLY A 25 46.07 -24.16 -22.45
CA GLY A 25 47.29 -23.65 -21.82
C GLY A 25 47.31 -23.85 -20.30
N GLY A 26 47.67 -25.04 -19.83
CA GLY A 26 48.11 -25.31 -18.45
C GLY A 26 47.06 -25.18 -17.35
N ASP A 27 46.43 -26.30 -16.96
CA ASP A 27 45.56 -26.37 -15.79
C ASP A 27 46.36 -26.10 -14.51
N ASN A 28 46.35 -24.85 -14.06
CA ASN A 28 46.52 -24.52 -12.65
C ASN A 28 45.14 -24.73 -12.01
N PRO A 29 45.00 -25.47 -10.89
CA PRO A 29 43.71 -25.58 -10.21
C PRO A 29 43.18 -24.17 -9.85
N PRO A 30 41.85 -23.97 -9.79
CA PRO A 30 41.28 -22.72 -9.31
C PRO A 30 41.92 -22.34 -7.98
N ALA A 31 42.27 -21.07 -7.79
CA ALA A 31 42.80 -20.62 -6.52
C ALA A 31 41.76 -20.82 -5.41
N ASP A 32 42.22 -21.20 -4.22
CA ASP A 32 41.37 -21.29 -3.03
C ASP A 32 40.77 -19.91 -2.75
N MET A 33 39.44 -19.86 -2.68
CA MET A 33 38.62 -18.68 -2.49
C MET A 33 37.57 -19.00 -1.42
N PRO A 34 37.98 -19.04 -0.13
CA PRO A 34 37.05 -19.18 0.98
C PRO A 34 36.15 -17.96 1.06
N GLU A 35 34.84 -18.18 1.21
CA GLU A 35 33.88 -17.11 1.35
C GLU A 35 32.72 -17.55 2.25
N LEU A 36 32.33 -16.66 3.16
CA LEU A 36 31.25 -16.89 4.11
C LEU A 36 30.28 -15.71 4.01
N THR A 37 29.00 -16.02 3.85
CA THR A 37 27.92 -15.03 3.92
C THR A 37 27.06 -15.30 5.14
N VAL A 38 26.48 -14.26 5.74
CA VAL A 38 25.67 -14.40 6.96
C VAL A 38 24.39 -13.58 6.81
N THR A 39 23.26 -14.21 7.09
CA THR A 39 21.95 -13.56 7.12
C THR A 39 21.26 -13.80 8.45
N LYS A 40 20.40 -12.86 8.83
CA LYS A 40 19.61 -12.92 10.06
C LYS A 40 18.18 -12.48 9.80
N ALA A 41 17.24 -13.21 10.38
CA ALA A 41 15.82 -12.90 10.31
C ALA A 41 15.12 -13.16 11.65
N VAL A 42 14.04 -12.42 11.91
CA VAL A 42 13.04 -12.82 12.92
C VAL A 42 12.25 -13.99 12.36
N VAL A 43 12.09 -15.06 13.13
CA VAL A 43 11.28 -16.23 12.75
C VAL A 43 9.97 -16.32 13.52
N ASP A 44 9.92 -15.75 14.73
CA ASP A 44 8.70 -15.64 15.52
C ASP A 44 8.78 -14.45 16.48
N GLN A 45 7.62 -13.92 16.85
CA GLN A 45 7.47 -12.85 17.82
C GLN A 45 6.22 -13.12 18.65
N SER A 46 6.38 -13.27 19.96
CA SER A 46 5.29 -13.71 20.84
C SER A 46 4.12 -12.72 20.94
N GLN A 47 4.31 -11.46 20.54
CA GLN A 47 3.30 -10.41 20.58
C GLN A 47 3.61 -9.30 19.56
N THR A 48 2.62 -8.86 18.78
CA THR A 48 2.71 -7.75 17.82
C THR A 48 1.66 -6.67 18.13
N PRO A 49 2.05 -5.38 18.28
CA PRO A 49 3.41 -4.84 18.27
C PRO A 49 4.25 -5.33 19.47
N ALA A 50 5.59 -5.24 19.37
CA ALA A 50 6.46 -5.61 20.48
C ALA A 50 6.28 -4.65 21.67
N VAL A 51 6.19 -5.21 22.87
CA VAL A 51 6.21 -4.50 24.15
C VAL A 51 7.21 -5.16 25.10
N GLU A 52 7.47 -4.54 26.26
CA GLU A 52 8.32 -5.16 27.30
C GLU A 52 7.85 -6.59 27.63
N GLY A 53 8.80 -7.54 27.65
CA GLY A 53 8.54 -8.95 27.88
C GLY A 53 8.21 -9.76 26.62
N THR A 54 8.07 -9.13 25.46
CA THR A 54 7.91 -9.85 24.18
C THR A 54 9.15 -10.70 23.90
N VAL A 55 8.96 -11.97 23.53
CA VAL A 55 10.04 -12.86 23.09
C VAL A 55 10.12 -12.82 21.57
N ILE A 56 11.31 -12.52 21.05
CA ILE A 56 11.63 -12.46 19.62
C ILE A 56 12.60 -13.60 19.32
N ASP A 57 12.19 -14.53 18.48
CA ASP A 57 13.04 -15.63 18.03
C ASP A 57 13.71 -15.25 16.71
N TYR A 58 15.03 -15.45 16.65
CA TYR A 58 15.86 -15.18 15.48
C TYR A 58 16.45 -16.46 14.92
N GLU A 59 16.57 -16.53 13.60
CA GLU A 59 17.39 -17.51 12.88
C GLU A 59 18.53 -16.76 12.16
N ILE A 60 19.76 -17.20 12.41
CA ILE A 60 20.96 -16.70 11.76
C ILE A 60 21.54 -17.85 10.93
N THR A 61 21.73 -17.61 9.63
CA THR A 61 22.25 -18.59 8.69
C THR A 61 23.56 -18.10 8.09
N ALA A 62 24.64 -18.84 8.35
CA ALA A 62 25.94 -18.62 7.73
C ALA A 62 26.19 -19.65 6.62
N SER A 63 26.40 -19.20 5.40
CA SER A 63 26.50 -20.03 4.20
C SER A 63 27.91 -19.96 3.60
N ASN A 64 28.50 -21.11 3.30
CA ASN A 64 29.77 -21.19 2.58
C ASN A 64 29.54 -21.00 1.07
N THR A 65 29.87 -19.82 0.56
CA THR A 65 29.75 -19.46 -0.86
C THR A 65 31.07 -19.58 -1.61
N GLY A 66 32.15 -19.96 -0.90
CA GLY A 66 33.46 -20.18 -1.47
C GLY A 66 33.61 -21.50 -2.21
N ASN A 67 34.81 -21.76 -2.71
CA ASN A 67 35.15 -22.97 -3.46
C ASN A 67 35.98 -24.00 -2.66
N ILE A 68 36.05 -23.86 -1.34
CA ILE A 68 36.65 -24.82 -0.41
C ILE A 68 35.76 -25.02 0.82
N ASP A 69 35.92 -26.14 1.53
CA ASP A 69 35.25 -26.35 2.82
C ASP A 69 35.83 -25.40 3.88
N LEU A 70 34.97 -24.83 4.71
CA LEU A 70 35.37 -23.99 5.85
C LEU A 70 35.41 -24.83 7.12
N THR A 71 36.34 -24.55 8.03
CA THR A 71 36.48 -25.27 9.29
C THR A 71 36.25 -24.35 10.48
N ASN A 72 35.69 -24.92 11.55
CA ASN A 72 35.40 -24.21 12.80
C ASN A 72 34.55 -22.95 12.57
N VAL A 73 33.47 -23.07 11.78
CA VAL A 73 32.55 -21.95 11.55
C VAL A 73 31.78 -21.67 12.82
N VAL A 74 31.95 -20.50 13.40
CA VAL A 74 31.25 -20.06 14.62
C VAL A 74 30.29 -18.94 14.24
N VAL A 75 28.99 -19.19 14.40
CA VAL A 75 27.95 -18.16 14.29
C VAL A 75 27.67 -17.65 15.70
N SER A 76 27.72 -16.34 15.91
CA SER A 76 27.57 -15.73 17.23
C SER A 76 26.69 -14.49 17.21
N ASP A 77 25.94 -14.33 18.28
CA ASP A 77 25.10 -13.18 18.55
C ASP A 77 25.02 -12.96 20.07
N SER A 78 25.54 -11.83 20.54
CA SER A 78 25.64 -11.55 21.98
C SER A 78 24.30 -11.23 22.64
N MET A 79 23.26 -10.89 21.88
CA MET A 79 21.94 -10.60 22.41
C MET A 79 21.10 -11.86 22.58
N LEU A 80 21.39 -12.94 21.84
CA LEU A 80 20.56 -14.14 21.83
C LEU A 80 20.91 -15.15 22.92
N THR A 81 19.91 -15.94 23.28
CA THR A 81 20.09 -17.19 24.04
C THR A 81 19.55 -18.36 23.22
N PRO A 82 20.37 -19.37 22.85
CA PRO A 82 21.83 -19.42 22.98
C PRO A 82 22.55 -18.35 22.12
N ALA A 83 23.74 -17.93 22.56
CA ALA A 83 24.51 -16.85 21.93
C ALA A 83 25.43 -17.29 20.78
N SER A 84 25.62 -18.60 20.58
CA SER A 84 26.46 -19.11 19.50
C SER A 84 26.14 -20.54 19.08
N ALA A 85 26.50 -20.87 17.84
CA ALA A 85 26.53 -22.22 17.28
C ALA A 85 27.87 -22.45 16.56
N THR A 86 28.34 -23.69 16.53
CA THR A 86 29.61 -24.06 15.88
C THR A 86 29.43 -25.24 14.95
N CYS A 87 29.87 -25.08 13.70
CA CYS A 87 29.97 -26.13 12.70
C CYS A 87 31.45 -26.47 12.47
N ALA A 88 31.85 -27.68 12.86
CA ALA A 88 33.25 -28.11 12.78
C ALA A 88 33.80 -28.08 11.35
N THR A 89 32.95 -28.40 10.37
CA THR A 89 33.24 -28.27 8.94
C THR A 89 31.95 -27.84 8.25
N LEU A 90 32.04 -26.85 7.36
CA LEU A 90 30.96 -26.35 6.53
C LEU A 90 31.32 -26.55 5.06
N ALA A 91 30.71 -27.57 4.45
CA ALA A 91 30.98 -27.92 3.07
C ALA A 91 30.59 -26.78 2.11
N MET A 92 31.17 -26.78 0.91
CA MET A 92 30.78 -25.85 -0.15
C MET A 92 29.26 -25.86 -0.39
N GLY A 93 28.63 -24.69 -0.36
CA GLY A 93 27.19 -24.51 -0.54
C GLY A 93 26.32 -24.99 0.63
N ALA A 94 26.90 -25.33 1.78
CA ALA A 94 26.16 -25.72 2.98
C ALA A 94 25.99 -24.55 3.98
N ASP A 95 25.04 -24.72 4.89
CA ASP A 95 24.64 -23.72 5.90
C ASP A 95 24.96 -24.17 7.34
N CYS A 96 25.37 -23.21 8.17
CA CYS A 96 25.48 -23.32 9.62
C CYS A 96 24.45 -22.38 10.26
N VAL A 97 23.57 -22.91 11.12
CA VAL A 97 22.42 -22.16 11.64
C VAL A 97 22.51 -21.99 13.16
N LEU A 98 22.29 -20.76 13.64
CA LEU A 98 22.03 -20.42 15.04
C LEU A 98 20.58 -19.97 15.19
N GLY A 99 19.80 -20.70 15.98
CA GLY A 99 18.49 -20.25 16.46
C GLY A 99 18.63 -19.76 17.91
N GLY A 100 18.14 -18.56 18.20
CA GLY A 100 18.18 -17.99 19.54
C GLY A 100 17.15 -16.91 19.78
N SER A 101 16.79 -16.71 21.04
CA SER A 101 15.71 -15.80 21.44
C SER A 101 16.23 -14.56 22.16
N TYR A 102 15.54 -13.44 22.01
CA TYR A 102 15.72 -12.21 22.77
C TYR A 102 14.41 -11.81 23.46
N THR A 103 14.46 -11.34 24.70
CA THR A 103 13.29 -10.78 25.39
C THR A 103 13.40 -9.27 25.45
N VAL A 104 12.42 -8.57 24.88
CA VAL A 104 12.32 -7.10 24.90
C VAL A 104 12.33 -6.60 26.33
N THR A 105 13.16 -5.61 26.60
CA THR A 105 13.38 -4.99 27.90
C THR A 105 12.79 -3.58 27.96
N ALA A 106 12.64 -3.03 29.17
CA ALA A 106 12.28 -1.62 29.34
C ALA A 106 13.24 -0.63 28.63
N ALA A 107 14.52 -1.01 28.46
CA ALA A 107 15.49 -0.18 27.75
C ALA A 107 15.17 -0.12 26.25
N ASP A 108 14.72 -1.23 25.65
CA ASP A 108 14.32 -1.28 24.24
C ASP A 108 13.04 -0.50 23.99
N VAL A 109 12.08 -0.57 24.92
CA VAL A 109 10.88 0.28 24.89
C VAL A 109 11.26 1.76 24.95
N THR A 110 12.24 2.12 25.79
CA THR A 110 12.75 3.50 25.87
C THR A 110 13.46 3.91 24.57
N ALA A 111 14.19 2.99 23.94
CA ALA A 111 14.86 3.21 22.67
C ALA A 111 13.89 3.25 21.47
N GLY A 112 12.69 2.66 21.61
CA GLY A 112 11.67 2.56 20.57
C GLY A 112 11.86 1.36 19.63
N GLU A 113 12.92 0.58 19.80
CA GLU A 113 13.31 -0.51 18.91
C GLU A 113 14.33 -1.47 19.55
N VAL A 114 14.42 -2.68 19.00
CA VAL A 114 15.51 -3.64 19.21
C VAL A 114 16.30 -3.75 17.90
N GLN A 115 17.52 -3.24 17.87
CA GLN A 115 18.46 -3.48 16.78
C GLN A 115 19.39 -4.64 17.13
N ASN A 116 19.46 -5.65 16.28
CA ASN A 116 20.26 -6.83 16.57
C ASN A 116 21.03 -7.34 15.33
N THR A 117 22.35 -7.45 15.45
CA THR A 117 23.27 -7.88 14.38
C THR A 117 24.10 -9.06 14.87
N ALA A 118 24.17 -10.13 14.08
CA ALA A 118 24.99 -11.30 14.37
C ALA A 118 26.31 -11.25 13.59
N SER A 119 27.22 -12.16 13.91
CA SER A 119 28.45 -12.39 13.15
C SER A 119 28.72 -13.87 12.95
N ALA A 120 29.50 -14.21 11.93
CA ALA A 120 30.09 -15.53 11.80
C ALA A 120 31.56 -15.43 11.39
N ASP A 121 32.36 -16.40 11.85
CA ASP A 121 33.79 -16.48 11.58
C ASP A 121 34.21 -17.92 11.29
N SER A 122 35.33 -18.12 10.60
CA SER A 122 35.90 -19.43 10.31
C SER A 122 37.44 -19.38 10.34
N ASN A 123 38.12 -20.51 10.21
CA ASN A 123 39.59 -20.50 10.14
C ASN A 123 40.11 -19.94 8.81
N GLU A 124 39.30 -19.95 7.76
CA GLU A 124 39.69 -19.61 6.39
C GLU A 124 39.15 -18.24 5.93
N THR A 125 38.23 -17.63 6.68
CA THR A 125 37.66 -16.30 6.40
C THR A 125 37.95 -15.32 7.54
N ASN A 126 37.81 -14.02 7.28
CA ASN A 126 37.66 -13.05 8.37
C ASN A 126 36.23 -13.09 8.92
N PRO A 127 35.98 -12.54 10.13
CA PRO A 127 34.63 -12.38 10.64
C PRO A 127 33.75 -11.55 9.69
N VAL A 128 32.54 -12.03 9.45
CA VAL A 128 31.51 -11.37 8.63
C VAL A 128 30.29 -11.08 9.50
N ASN A 129 29.74 -9.88 9.40
CA ASN A 129 28.50 -9.52 10.09
C ASN A 129 27.28 -9.86 9.24
N SER A 130 26.17 -10.20 9.88
CA SER A 130 24.87 -10.27 9.22
C SER A 130 24.35 -8.89 8.87
N ASN A 131 23.21 -8.84 8.17
CA ASN A 131 22.34 -7.67 8.22
C ASN A 131 21.92 -7.34 9.67
N THR A 132 21.65 -6.06 9.94
CA THR A 132 20.98 -5.64 11.17
C THR A 132 19.49 -5.90 11.03
N VAL A 133 18.90 -6.57 12.02
CA VAL A 133 17.45 -6.72 12.11
C VAL A 133 16.93 -5.75 13.16
N THR A 134 16.00 -4.89 12.77
CA THR A 134 15.34 -3.92 13.65
C THR A 134 13.90 -4.37 13.92
N VAL A 135 13.52 -4.48 15.19
CA VAL A 135 12.14 -4.73 15.61
C VAL A 135 11.65 -3.49 16.35
N ASN A 136 10.61 -2.84 15.83
CA ASN A 136 10.02 -1.66 16.46
C ASN A 136 9.33 -2.05 17.78
N VAL A 137 9.60 -1.30 18.84
CA VAL A 137 9.00 -1.41 20.16
C VAL A 137 8.37 -0.05 20.49
N PRO A 138 7.15 0.23 20.00
CA PRO A 138 6.55 1.57 20.13
C PRO A 138 6.54 2.04 21.59
N ASN A 139 6.79 3.32 21.83
CA ASN A 139 6.64 3.97 23.13
C ASN A 139 5.46 4.94 23.06
N THR A 140 4.25 4.43 23.32
CA THR A 140 3.00 5.16 23.17
C THR A 140 2.25 5.19 24.51
N PRO A 141 2.67 6.04 25.47
CA PRO A 141 1.89 6.29 26.68
C PRO A 141 0.55 6.93 26.31
N SER A 142 -0.52 6.46 26.94
CA SER A 142 -1.85 7.02 26.75
C SER A 142 -2.65 6.87 28.03
N LEU A 143 -3.49 7.87 28.28
CA LEU A 143 -4.37 7.95 29.44
C LEU A 143 -5.74 8.44 28.97
N SER A 144 -6.79 7.66 29.18
CA SER A 144 -8.18 8.10 28.99
C SER A 144 -8.84 8.39 30.33
N VAL A 145 -9.77 9.35 30.35
CA VAL A 145 -10.48 9.77 31.56
C VAL A 145 -11.97 9.82 31.28
N SER A 146 -12.75 9.10 32.11
CA SER A 146 -14.20 9.14 32.07
C SER A 146 -14.77 9.61 33.40
N LYS A 147 -15.90 10.30 33.34
CA LYS A 147 -16.61 10.79 34.50
C LYS A 147 -18.09 10.46 34.39
N VAL A 148 -18.63 9.91 35.47
CA VAL A 148 -20.04 9.56 35.58
C VAL A 148 -20.63 10.09 36.88
N LEU A 149 -21.88 10.55 36.83
CA LEU A 149 -22.70 10.75 38.03
C LEU A 149 -23.17 9.37 38.48
N THR A 150 -22.77 8.95 39.68
CA THR A 150 -23.09 7.62 40.21
C THR A 150 -24.30 7.62 41.13
N ASP A 151 -24.53 8.73 41.84
CA ASP A 151 -25.69 8.88 42.72
C ASP A 151 -26.13 10.34 42.83
N GLN A 152 -27.42 10.52 43.12
CA GLN A 152 -28.05 11.81 43.31
C GLN A 152 -29.11 11.68 44.40
N SER A 153 -28.90 12.37 45.51
CA SER A 153 -29.76 12.24 46.70
C SER A 153 -31.21 12.72 46.51
N ASP A 154 -31.47 13.69 45.63
CA ASP A 154 -32.82 14.18 45.28
C ASP A 154 -32.96 14.40 43.78
N ASN A 155 -34.10 14.02 43.17
CA ASN A 155 -34.39 14.21 41.74
C ASN A 155 -35.79 14.83 41.55
N PRO A 156 -35.93 16.05 40.97
CA PRO A 156 -34.87 16.89 40.39
C PRO A 156 -33.90 17.45 41.44
N ALA A 157 -32.69 17.78 41.02
CA ALA A 157 -31.68 18.38 41.90
C ALA A 157 -32.10 19.81 42.30
N THR A 158 -32.02 20.10 43.60
CA THR A 158 -32.29 21.41 44.20
C THR A 158 -31.13 21.85 45.10
N GLU A 159 -31.17 23.07 45.66
CA GLU A 159 -30.16 23.48 46.65
C GLU A 159 -30.07 22.46 47.79
N GLY A 160 -28.85 22.02 48.12
CA GLY A 160 -28.58 21.02 49.14
C GLY A 160 -28.54 19.57 48.65
N THR A 161 -28.96 19.30 47.40
CA THR A 161 -28.82 17.97 46.80
C THR A 161 -27.35 17.58 46.71
N VAL A 162 -27.00 16.41 47.23
CA VAL A 162 -25.68 15.79 47.10
C VAL A 162 -25.62 14.95 45.83
N LEU A 163 -24.63 15.22 44.99
CA LEU A 163 -24.28 14.54 43.75
C LEU A 163 -22.98 13.76 43.98
N GLU A 164 -23.00 12.45 43.76
CA GLU A 164 -21.81 11.60 43.81
C GLU A 164 -21.30 11.34 42.41
N TYR A 165 -19.99 11.50 42.21
CA TYR A 165 -19.32 11.25 40.94
C TYR A 165 -18.22 10.22 41.12
N THR A 166 -18.05 9.40 40.08
CA THR A 166 -16.86 8.57 39.90
C THR A 166 -16.11 9.01 38.66
N VAL A 167 -14.82 9.31 38.83
CA VAL A 167 -13.88 9.63 37.76
C VAL A 167 -12.90 8.47 37.67
N THR A 168 -12.76 7.90 36.47
CA THR A 168 -11.86 6.79 36.20
C THR A 168 -10.86 7.21 35.15
N ALA A 169 -9.57 7.19 35.49
CA ALA A 169 -8.47 7.34 34.56
C ALA A 169 -7.87 5.96 34.25
N THR A 170 -7.80 5.59 32.98
CA THR A 170 -7.33 4.27 32.52
C THR A 170 -6.06 4.45 31.72
N ASN A 171 -5.02 3.66 32.04
CA ASN A 171 -3.84 3.58 31.19
C ASN A 171 -4.15 2.69 29.98
N ASP A 172 -4.50 3.31 28.87
CA ASP A 172 -4.74 2.66 27.57
C ASP A 172 -3.51 2.72 26.64
N GLY A 173 -2.36 3.16 27.17
CA GLY A 173 -1.08 3.09 26.48
C GLY A 173 -0.40 1.73 26.58
N ASN A 174 0.83 1.66 26.07
CA ASN A 174 1.62 0.42 26.06
C ASN A 174 2.83 0.43 27.01
N ILE A 175 2.90 1.42 27.90
CA ILE A 175 3.87 1.49 29.00
C ILE A 175 3.15 1.76 30.33
N ALA A 176 3.76 1.40 31.44
CA ALA A 176 3.25 1.80 32.76
C ALA A 176 3.40 3.32 32.96
N LEU A 177 2.35 3.97 33.45
CA LEU A 177 2.38 5.40 33.77
C LEU A 177 2.80 5.62 35.22
N THR A 178 3.49 6.72 35.53
CA THR A 178 3.93 7.03 36.88
C THR A 178 3.40 8.38 37.36
N SER A 179 3.20 8.47 38.67
CA SER A 179 2.65 9.65 39.34
C SER A 179 1.31 10.09 38.76
N VAL A 180 0.40 9.14 38.50
CA VAL A 180 -0.93 9.43 37.96
C VAL A 180 -1.75 10.15 39.04
N VAL A 181 -2.26 11.33 38.70
CA VAL A 181 -3.12 12.13 39.57
C VAL A 181 -4.46 12.35 38.88
N VAL A 182 -5.54 11.83 39.46
CA VAL A 182 -6.91 12.15 39.04
C VAL A 182 -7.42 13.27 39.93
N SER A 183 -7.91 14.35 39.35
CA SER A 183 -8.29 15.57 40.06
C SER A 183 -9.61 16.15 39.58
N ASP A 184 -10.35 16.71 40.52
CA ASP A 184 -11.60 17.40 40.28
C ASP A 184 -11.79 18.48 41.36
N SER A 185 -11.76 19.75 40.93
CA SER A 185 -11.82 20.88 41.86
C SER A 185 -13.18 21.06 42.54
N MET A 186 -14.24 20.46 42.01
CA MET A 186 -15.59 20.56 42.57
C MET A 186 -15.87 19.44 43.57
N LEU A 187 -15.16 18.32 43.53
CA LEU A 187 -15.44 17.18 44.39
C LEU A 187 -14.74 17.26 45.75
N ASN A 188 -15.34 16.60 46.73
CA ASN A 188 -14.71 16.24 48.00
C ASN A 188 -14.77 14.70 48.19
N PRO A 189 -13.62 13.99 48.28
CA PRO A 189 -12.26 14.49 48.05
C PRO A 189 -12.03 14.99 46.61
N SER A 190 -11.07 15.90 46.43
CA SER A 190 -10.80 16.57 45.14
C SER A 190 -9.72 15.88 44.29
N SER A 191 -9.06 14.84 44.80
CA SER A 191 -8.05 14.10 44.04
C SER A 191 -7.79 12.68 44.56
N ALA A 192 -7.29 11.83 43.67
CA ALA A 192 -6.76 10.51 43.94
C ALA A 192 -5.39 10.36 43.26
N ASN A 193 -4.45 9.64 43.91
CA ASN A 193 -3.10 9.46 43.39
C ASN A 193 -2.77 7.98 43.23
N CYS A 194 -2.22 7.61 42.08
CA CYS A 194 -1.70 6.28 41.78
C CYS A 194 -0.21 6.38 41.39
N ALA A 195 0.67 5.88 42.26
CA ALA A 195 2.12 6.02 42.09
C ALA A 195 2.63 5.38 40.78
N THR A 196 2.03 4.25 40.41
CA THR A 196 2.24 3.59 39.13
C THR A 196 0.89 3.05 38.67
N LEU A 197 0.59 3.20 37.38
CA LEU A 197 -0.60 2.66 36.74
C LEU A 197 -0.15 1.70 35.64
N ALA A 198 -0.32 0.39 35.90
CA ALA A 198 0.00 -0.64 34.92
C ALA A 198 -0.88 -0.51 33.66
N ILE A 199 -0.43 -1.11 32.56
CA ILE A 199 -1.18 -1.15 31.30
C ILE A 199 -2.56 -1.78 31.54
N GLY A 200 -3.61 -1.11 31.08
CA GLY A 200 -5.01 -1.51 31.23
C GLY A 200 -5.57 -1.39 32.65
N ALA A 201 -4.84 -0.81 33.60
CA ALA A 201 -5.31 -0.59 34.96
C ALA A 201 -5.97 0.80 35.13
N ASP A 202 -6.82 0.91 36.15
CA ASP A 202 -7.58 2.12 36.48
C ASP A 202 -7.08 2.83 37.74
N CYS A 203 -7.08 4.15 37.71
CA CYS A 203 -6.97 5.03 38.85
C CYS A 203 -8.31 5.75 39.07
N VAL A 204 -8.92 5.58 40.24
CA VAL A 204 -10.32 5.99 40.48
C VAL A 204 -10.41 7.06 41.57
N LEU A 205 -11.12 8.15 41.28
CA LEU A 205 -11.55 9.17 42.24
C LEU A 205 -13.07 9.09 42.42
N THR A 206 -13.51 8.85 43.64
CA THR A 206 -14.93 8.97 44.04
C THR A 206 -15.07 10.17 44.96
N GLY A 207 -15.97 11.09 44.61
CA GLY A 207 -16.18 12.30 45.40
C GLY A 207 -17.57 12.88 45.22
N THR A 208 -17.97 13.72 46.17
CA THR A 208 -19.31 14.32 46.19
C THR A 208 -19.26 15.83 45.97
N TYR A 209 -20.33 16.38 45.39
CA TYR A 209 -20.61 17.81 45.29
C TYR A 209 -22.00 18.11 45.85
N THR A 210 -22.14 19.19 46.63
CA THR A 210 -23.45 19.63 47.13
C THR A 210 -23.91 20.84 46.31
N VAL A 211 -25.08 20.73 45.69
CA VAL A 211 -25.70 21.79 44.90
C VAL A 211 -25.91 23.04 45.76
N THR A 212 -25.45 24.19 45.26
CA THR A 212 -25.49 25.48 45.93
C THR A 212 -26.58 26.40 45.37
N ALA A 213 -26.92 27.47 46.10
CA ALA A 213 -27.80 28.52 45.59
C ALA A 213 -27.32 29.15 44.26
N ALA A 214 -26.00 29.17 44.01
CA ALA A 214 -25.45 29.67 42.76
C ALA A 214 -25.77 28.74 41.59
N ASP A 215 -25.74 27.42 41.81
CA ASP A 215 -26.09 26.43 40.79
C ASP A 215 -27.59 26.46 40.46
N VAL A 216 -28.43 26.68 41.47
CA VAL A 216 -29.88 26.92 41.28
C VAL A 216 -30.10 28.16 40.42
N THR A 217 -29.34 29.23 40.66
CA THR A 217 -29.41 30.45 39.83
C THR A 217 -28.90 30.19 38.40
N ALA A 218 -27.88 29.35 38.23
CA ALA A 218 -27.32 28.96 36.93
C ALA A 218 -28.18 27.96 36.16
N GLY A 219 -29.10 27.27 36.83
CA GLY A 219 -29.99 26.28 36.25
C GLY A 219 -29.36 24.90 36.00
N ASN A 220 -28.08 24.72 36.32
CA ASN A 220 -27.35 23.46 36.18
C ASN A 220 -26.04 23.45 36.97
N VAL A 221 -25.53 22.25 37.23
CA VAL A 221 -24.15 21.96 37.64
C VAL A 221 -23.44 21.31 36.45
N GLN A 222 -22.39 21.94 35.94
CA GLN A 222 -21.47 21.35 34.97
C GLN A 222 -20.17 20.99 35.67
N ASN A 223 -19.72 19.74 35.54
CA ASN A 223 -18.54 19.28 36.24
C ASN A 223 -17.65 18.43 35.32
N THR A 224 -16.37 18.79 35.24
CA THR A 224 -15.33 18.16 34.42
C THR A 224 -14.12 17.88 35.30
N ALA A 225 -13.61 16.66 35.24
CA ALA A 225 -12.39 16.25 35.94
C ALA A 225 -11.21 16.21 34.97
N ALA A 226 -10.01 16.05 35.50
CA ALA A 226 -8.79 15.84 34.73
C ALA A 226 -7.91 14.77 35.38
N ALA A 227 -7.12 14.08 34.57
CA ALA A 227 -6.02 13.26 35.06
C ALA A 227 -4.71 13.66 34.39
N ASP A 228 -3.59 13.41 35.05
CA ASP A 228 -2.24 13.73 34.57
C ASP A 228 -1.25 12.65 35.00
N SER A 229 -0.15 12.48 34.27
CA SER A 229 0.94 11.56 34.61
C SER A 229 2.31 12.14 34.22
N SER A 230 3.40 11.44 34.54
CA SER A 230 4.74 11.91 34.13
C SER A 230 5.02 11.72 32.63
N GLU A 231 4.26 10.82 31.98
CA GLU A 231 4.46 10.38 30.59
C GLU A 231 3.37 10.88 29.63
N THR A 232 2.26 11.41 30.15
CA THR A 232 1.16 11.96 29.35
C THR A 232 0.93 13.42 29.72
N SER A 233 0.40 14.21 28.78
CA SER A 233 -0.13 15.53 29.13
C SER A 233 -1.47 15.36 29.84
N SER A 234 -1.87 16.33 30.67
CA SER A 234 -3.17 16.28 31.33
C SER A 234 -4.33 16.07 30.34
N VAL A 235 -5.19 15.11 30.66
CA VAL A 235 -6.39 14.74 29.88
C VAL A 235 -7.63 15.08 30.69
N ASN A 236 -8.60 15.75 30.05
CA ASN A 236 -9.89 16.06 30.65
C ASN A 236 -10.88 14.91 30.46
N SER A 237 -11.76 14.70 31.44
CA SER A 237 -12.94 13.85 31.28
C SER A 237 -13.98 14.49 30.37
N ASN A 238 -15.03 13.73 30.05
CA ASN A 238 -16.30 14.32 29.62
C ASN A 238 -16.86 15.28 30.69
N THR A 239 -17.62 16.28 30.26
CA THR A 239 -18.40 17.16 31.15
C THR A 239 -19.72 16.49 31.51
N VAL A 240 -19.99 16.31 32.80
CA VAL A 240 -21.30 15.86 33.28
C VAL A 240 -22.13 17.08 33.66
N THR A 241 -23.33 17.18 33.08
CA THR A 241 -24.27 18.29 33.35
C THR A 241 -25.49 17.76 34.09
N VAL A 242 -25.79 18.32 35.27
CA VAL A 242 -26.99 18.03 36.05
C VAL A 242 -27.86 19.28 36.07
N SER A 243 -29.08 19.21 35.54
CA SER A 243 -30.03 20.33 35.60
C SER A 243 -30.48 20.60 37.03
N VAL A 244 -30.51 21.88 37.41
CA VAL A 244 -30.93 22.36 38.73
C VAL A 244 -32.04 23.38 38.52
N GLY A 245 -33.16 23.28 39.21
CA GLY A 245 -34.29 24.21 39.00
C GLY A 245 -34.93 24.67 40.30
N GLU A 246 -35.51 25.88 40.28
CA GLU A 246 -36.60 26.21 41.20
C GLU A 246 -37.86 25.48 40.74
N SER A 247 -38.64 24.93 41.69
CA SER A 247 -39.95 24.35 41.39
C SER A 247 -40.88 25.45 40.87
N SER A 248 -40.88 25.66 39.56
CA SER A 248 -41.89 26.44 38.85
C SER A 248 -42.74 25.46 38.06
N ASP A 249 -43.95 25.27 38.58
CA ASP A 249 -44.97 24.41 38.03
C ASP A 249 -45.43 25.01 36.69
N SER A 250 -44.81 24.59 35.58
CA SER A 250 -45.36 24.79 34.24
C SER A 250 -44.95 23.65 33.31
N GLY A 251 -45.97 22.92 32.85
CA GLY A 251 -45.86 21.66 32.11
C GLY A 251 -47.05 20.77 32.48
N LEU A 252 -47.28 19.69 31.75
CA LEU A 252 -48.15 18.63 32.24
C LEU A 252 -47.38 17.87 33.34
N ASP A 253 -48.01 17.61 34.49
CA ASP A 253 -47.44 16.85 35.62
C ASP A 253 -46.83 15.50 35.19
N VAL A 254 -47.31 14.96 34.07
CA VAL A 254 -46.80 13.78 33.41
C VAL A 254 -46.74 14.05 31.91
N ARG A 255 -45.54 14.03 31.33
CA ARG A 255 -45.38 14.05 29.86
C ARG A 255 -46.02 12.78 29.29
N PRO A 256 -46.97 12.87 28.34
CA PRO A 256 -47.42 11.70 27.60
C PRO A 256 -46.22 11.07 26.89
N SER A 257 -46.00 9.77 27.07
CA SER A 257 -44.89 9.08 26.42
C SER A 257 -45.11 9.07 24.91
N ASN A 258 -44.25 9.77 24.17
CA ASN A 258 -44.14 9.57 22.73
C ASN A 258 -43.00 8.55 22.49
N THR A 259 -43.37 7.28 22.42
CA THR A 259 -42.42 6.18 22.15
C THR A 259 -42.26 5.90 20.66
N THR A 260 -42.98 6.63 19.80
CA THR A 260 -43.03 6.35 18.36
C THR A 260 -42.17 7.32 17.56
N CYS A 261 -42.04 8.57 17.99
CA CYS A 261 -41.19 9.57 17.36
C CYS A 261 -39.77 9.50 17.93
N ILE A 262 -38.95 8.62 17.38
CA ILE A 262 -37.54 8.48 17.72
C ILE A 262 -36.73 8.97 16.54
N ALA A 263 -35.81 9.92 16.76
CA ALA A 263 -34.87 10.32 15.72
C ALA A 263 -34.05 9.09 15.31
N PRO A 264 -34.03 8.71 14.02
CA PRO A 264 -33.20 7.60 13.58
C PRO A 264 -31.73 7.90 13.85
N GLU A 265 -30.92 6.87 14.06
CA GLU A 265 -29.46 7.03 14.13
C GLU A 265 -28.97 7.76 12.86
N ARG A 266 -28.00 8.67 13.03
CA ARG A 266 -27.40 9.39 11.89
C ARG A 266 -26.83 8.34 10.91
N PRO A 267 -27.18 8.37 9.62
CA PRO A 267 -26.56 7.48 8.66
C PRO A 267 -25.04 7.65 8.70
N SER A 268 -24.30 6.56 8.86
CA SER A 268 -22.88 6.53 8.55
C SER A 268 -22.75 6.59 7.02
N SER A 269 -22.61 7.79 6.46
CA SER A 269 -22.62 8.04 5.01
C SER A 269 -21.27 7.80 4.34
N ALA A 270 -20.54 6.77 4.74
CA ALA A 270 -19.58 6.17 3.83
C ALA A 270 -20.10 4.76 3.63
N ALA A 271 -20.56 4.45 2.41
CA ALA A 271 -20.59 3.06 2.02
C ALA A 271 -19.19 2.52 2.30
N GLY A 272 -19.07 1.59 3.24
CA GLY A 272 -17.82 0.87 3.42
C GLY A 272 -17.58 0.09 2.14
N TYR A 273 -16.34 -0.05 1.70
CA TYR A 273 -16.00 -0.96 0.62
C TYR A 273 -15.18 -2.10 1.18
N ARG A 274 -15.28 -3.28 0.57
CA ARG A 274 -14.42 -4.41 0.88
C ARG A 274 -13.96 -5.10 -0.39
N LEU A 275 -12.90 -5.89 -0.25
CA LEU A 275 -12.49 -6.84 -1.27
C LEU A 275 -13.23 -8.16 -1.07
N GLU A 276 -13.96 -8.60 -2.10
CA GLU A 276 -14.54 -9.93 -2.17
C GLU A 276 -13.72 -10.79 -3.12
N GLN A 277 -13.17 -11.91 -2.64
CA GLN A 277 -12.39 -12.79 -3.49
C GLN A 277 -13.32 -13.43 -4.53
N VAL A 278 -12.94 -13.34 -5.80
CA VAL A 278 -13.66 -13.95 -6.92
C VAL A 278 -12.80 -15.01 -7.60
N PHE A 279 -13.44 -15.91 -8.35
CA PHE A 279 -12.77 -17.01 -9.04
C PHE A 279 -11.92 -17.92 -8.12
N GLU A 280 -12.36 -18.11 -6.87
CA GLU A 280 -11.61 -18.86 -5.83
C GLU A 280 -11.15 -20.26 -6.28
N GLY A 281 -11.93 -20.90 -7.17
CA GLY A 281 -11.62 -22.23 -7.69
C GLY A 281 -10.32 -22.30 -8.48
N LEU A 282 -9.77 -21.17 -8.96
CA LEU A 282 -8.45 -21.11 -9.61
C LEU A 282 -7.30 -21.34 -8.62
N GLY A 283 -7.55 -21.17 -7.32
CA GLY A 283 -6.54 -21.16 -6.28
C GLY A 283 -5.55 -20.00 -6.46
N ASN A 284 -4.35 -20.15 -5.91
CA ASN A 284 -3.34 -19.09 -5.97
C ASN A 284 -2.64 -19.08 -7.33
N LEU A 285 -3.02 -18.10 -8.16
CA LEU A 285 -2.22 -17.67 -9.30
C LEU A 285 -0.85 -17.19 -8.79
N ARG A 286 0.23 -17.60 -9.45
CA ARG A 286 1.59 -17.24 -9.03
C ARG A 286 2.00 -15.93 -9.66
N SER A 287 2.18 -14.90 -8.85
CA SER A 287 2.62 -13.55 -9.28
C SER A 287 1.82 -13.00 -10.48
N PRO A 288 0.48 -12.99 -10.43
CA PRO A 288 -0.31 -12.30 -11.44
C PRO A 288 0.00 -10.81 -11.38
N LEU A 289 0.25 -10.21 -12.54
CA LEU A 289 0.60 -8.80 -12.66
C LEU A 289 -0.42 -8.01 -13.45
N TRP A 290 -1.11 -8.63 -14.39
CA TRP A 290 -2.06 -7.97 -15.26
C TRP A 290 -3.26 -8.88 -15.47
N MET A 291 -4.45 -8.28 -15.60
CA MET A 291 -5.69 -8.97 -15.92
C MET A 291 -6.54 -8.08 -16.84
N GLY A 292 -7.37 -8.68 -17.70
CA GLY A 292 -8.27 -7.95 -18.59
C GLY A 292 -9.09 -8.87 -19.50
N GLN A 293 -10.02 -8.27 -20.25
CA GLN A 293 -10.88 -8.96 -21.22
C GLN A 293 -10.60 -8.49 -22.65
N PRO A 294 -10.81 -9.34 -23.66
CA PRO A 294 -10.76 -8.90 -25.05
C PRO A 294 -11.92 -7.95 -25.37
N PRO A 295 -11.71 -6.92 -26.23
CA PRO A 295 -12.78 -6.01 -26.62
C PRO A 295 -14.03 -6.74 -27.11
N GLY A 296 -15.17 -6.48 -26.47
CA GLY A 296 -16.47 -7.04 -26.83
C GLY A 296 -16.71 -8.51 -26.46
N ASP A 297 -15.82 -9.17 -25.73
CA ASP A 297 -15.97 -10.57 -25.30
C ASP A 297 -15.96 -10.70 -23.77
N ASN A 298 -17.16 -10.72 -23.17
CA ASN A 298 -17.35 -10.89 -21.72
C ASN A 298 -17.36 -12.37 -21.27
N SER A 299 -17.04 -13.33 -22.15
CA SER A 299 -17.15 -14.76 -21.80
C SER A 299 -15.97 -15.28 -20.98
N ARG A 300 -14.87 -14.53 -20.94
CA ARG A 300 -13.59 -14.97 -20.34
C ARG A 300 -12.72 -13.79 -19.93
N TRP A 301 -11.78 -14.11 -19.07
CA TRP A 301 -10.72 -13.23 -18.59
C TRP A 301 -9.36 -13.77 -19.00
N PHE A 302 -8.38 -12.86 -19.10
CA PHE A 302 -6.99 -13.19 -19.31
C PHE A 302 -6.18 -12.65 -18.13
N VAL A 303 -5.15 -13.41 -17.73
CA VAL A 303 -4.23 -13.02 -16.66
C VAL A 303 -2.80 -13.29 -17.10
N ALA A 304 -1.94 -12.28 -16.96
CA ALA A 304 -0.51 -12.40 -17.21
C ALA A 304 0.23 -12.55 -15.87
N THR A 305 1.10 -13.54 -15.80
CA THR A 305 1.93 -13.87 -14.64
C THR A 305 3.39 -13.58 -14.95
N ARG A 306 4.07 -12.95 -14.01
CA ARG A 306 5.38 -12.30 -14.19
C ARG A 306 6.44 -13.21 -14.81
N PHE A 307 6.91 -14.21 -14.07
CA PHE A 307 7.72 -15.35 -14.52
C PHE A 307 7.95 -16.24 -13.29
N ARG A 308 8.60 -17.40 -13.47
CA ARG A 308 9.09 -18.20 -12.34
C ARG A 308 10.57 -18.49 -12.45
N ASN A 309 11.28 -18.49 -11.33
CA ASN A 309 12.69 -18.87 -11.28
C ASN A 309 12.93 -20.32 -11.72
N GLU A 310 11.93 -21.20 -11.58
CA GLU A 310 12.08 -22.62 -11.90
C GLU A 310 12.18 -22.90 -13.40
N ASP A 311 11.51 -22.08 -14.23
CA ASP A 311 11.42 -22.32 -15.68
C ASP A 311 11.71 -21.09 -16.53
N ASN A 312 11.86 -19.91 -15.94
CA ASN A 312 12.12 -18.65 -16.62
C ASN A 312 11.06 -18.32 -17.68
N VAL A 313 9.79 -18.60 -17.40
CA VAL A 313 8.66 -18.34 -18.32
C VAL A 313 7.60 -17.47 -17.67
N GLY A 314 7.35 -16.30 -18.26
CA GLY A 314 6.14 -15.49 -18.03
C GLY A 314 4.97 -16.08 -18.80
N ARG A 315 3.77 -16.13 -18.22
CA ARG A 315 2.64 -16.85 -18.82
C ARG A 315 1.39 -16.03 -18.86
N ILE A 316 0.67 -16.14 -19.97
CA ILE A 316 -0.67 -15.61 -20.15
C ILE A 316 -1.63 -16.79 -20.11
N PHE A 317 -2.60 -16.71 -19.22
CA PHE A 317 -3.69 -17.67 -19.10
C PHE A 317 -5.01 -17.02 -19.47
N SER A 318 -5.97 -17.82 -19.93
CA SER A 318 -7.38 -17.46 -19.98
C SER A 318 -8.22 -18.36 -19.09
N PHE A 319 -9.35 -17.86 -18.61
CA PHE A 319 -10.33 -18.61 -17.84
C PHE A 319 -11.74 -18.05 -18.07
N ALA A 320 -12.76 -18.90 -17.89
CA ALA A 320 -14.15 -18.50 -18.10
C ALA A 320 -14.57 -17.39 -17.11
N ASN A 321 -15.36 -16.42 -17.57
CA ASN A 321 -15.98 -15.43 -16.70
C ASN A 321 -17.14 -16.07 -15.92
N ASN A 322 -16.79 -16.86 -14.91
CA ASN A 322 -17.71 -17.61 -14.08
C ASN A 322 -17.10 -17.74 -12.68
N PRO A 323 -17.78 -17.28 -11.61
CA PRO A 323 -17.27 -17.38 -10.24
C PRO A 323 -16.85 -18.80 -9.80
N ALA A 324 -17.48 -19.83 -10.38
CA ALA A 324 -17.19 -21.24 -10.09
C ALA A 324 -16.04 -21.84 -10.94
N VAL A 325 -15.32 -21.03 -11.71
CA VAL A 325 -14.20 -21.48 -12.56
C VAL A 325 -13.08 -22.06 -11.71
N SER A 326 -12.50 -23.17 -12.17
CA SER A 326 -11.43 -23.88 -11.44
C SER A 326 -10.27 -24.32 -12.33
N ALA A 327 -10.23 -23.85 -13.56
CA ALA A 327 -9.21 -24.22 -14.54
C ALA A 327 -8.85 -23.03 -15.40
N THR A 328 -7.57 -22.95 -15.75
CA THR A 328 -7.03 -22.02 -16.71
C THR A 328 -6.62 -22.74 -17.99
N THR A 329 -6.56 -22.00 -19.09
CA THR A 329 -5.97 -22.42 -20.36
C THR A 329 -4.75 -21.55 -20.65
N THR A 330 -3.60 -22.16 -20.93
CA THR A 330 -2.40 -21.40 -21.35
C THR A 330 -2.65 -20.81 -22.74
N VAL A 331 -2.52 -19.49 -22.84
CA VAL A 331 -2.68 -18.72 -24.08
C VAL A 331 -1.32 -18.50 -24.73
N LEU A 332 -0.32 -18.13 -23.93
CA LEU A 332 1.05 -17.86 -24.38
C LEU A 332 2.05 -18.10 -23.25
N ASP A 333 3.14 -18.79 -23.57
CA ASP A 333 4.34 -18.88 -22.74
C ASP A 333 5.40 -17.96 -23.36
N VAL A 334 5.92 -17.01 -22.57
CA VAL A 334 6.94 -16.04 -22.98
C VAL A 334 8.24 -16.37 -22.26
N PRO A 335 9.30 -16.84 -22.96
CA PRO A 335 10.59 -17.08 -22.35
C PRO A 335 11.21 -15.77 -21.85
N ILE A 336 11.59 -15.73 -20.57
CA ILE A 336 12.18 -14.56 -19.92
C ILE A 336 13.60 -14.90 -19.49
N THR A 337 14.61 -14.45 -20.22
CA THR A 337 16.02 -14.72 -19.86
C THR A 337 16.49 -13.78 -18.75
N ASN A 338 16.93 -14.34 -17.61
CA ASN A 338 17.55 -13.63 -16.48
C ASN A 338 16.85 -12.33 -16.05
N PRO A 339 15.53 -12.33 -15.79
CA PRO A 339 14.86 -11.12 -15.33
C PRO A 339 15.31 -10.75 -13.91
N PRO A 340 15.71 -9.50 -13.67
CA PRO A 340 16.05 -9.00 -12.34
C PRO A 340 14.79 -8.64 -11.52
N ASN A 341 15.02 -8.09 -10.33
CA ASN A 341 14.08 -7.69 -9.29
C ASN A 341 12.68 -7.25 -9.74
N GLU A 342 12.54 -6.35 -10.73
CA GLU A 342 11.25 -5.84 -11.25
C GLU A 342 10.88 -6.42 -12.64
N GLY A 343 11.83 -7.04 -13.34
CA GLY A 343 11.65 -7.53 -14.70
C GLY A 343 10.74 -8.76 -14.82
N GLY A 344 10.26 -9.08 -16.01
CA GLY A 344 9.38 -10.23 -16.27
C GLY A 344 8.45 -9.96 -17.44
N LEU A 345 7.36 -10.72 -17.53
CA LEU A 345 6.17 -10.36 -18.28
C LEU A 345 5.39 -9.29 -17.49
N LEU A 346 5.31 -8.06 -18.02
CA LEU A 346 4.83 -6.89 -17.28
C LEU A 346 3.49 -6.37 -17.79
N GLY A 347 3.23 -6.42 -19.09
CA GLY A 347 2.01 -5.87 -19.69
C GLY A 347 1.45 -6.75 -20.79
N PHE A 348 0.14 -6.64 -21.01
CA PHE A 348 -0.57 -7.31 -22.09
C PHE A 348 -1.69 -6.39 -22.59
N ALA A 349 -1.89 -6.34 -23.92
CA ALA A 349 -2.97 -5.57 -24.52
C ALA A 349 -3.53 -6.31 -25.74
N PHE A 350 -4.85 -6.31 -25.88
CA PHE A 350 -5.49 -6.73 -27.13
C PHE A 350 -5.47 -5.57 -28.12
N ALA A 351 -5.31 -5.86 -29.42
CA ALA A 351 -5.60 -4.87 -30.44
C ALA A 351 -7.08 -4.43 -30.34
N PRO A 352 -7.42 -3.16 -30.64
CA PRO A 352 -8.82 -2.71 -30.62
C PRO A 352 -9.74 -3.53 -31.51
N ASP A 353 -9.20 -4.11 -32.59
CA ASP A 353 -9.90 -4.97 -33.55
C ASP A 353 -9.58 -6.47 -33.37
N PHE A 354 -9.17 -6.90 -32.17
CA PHE A 354 -8.72 -8.28 -31.87
C PHE A 354 -9.69 -9.37 -32.36
N ALA A 355 -11.00 -9.12 -32.31
CA ALA A 355 -12.01 -10.06 -32.82
C ALA A 355 -11.84 -10.39 -34.32
N THR A 356 -11.26 -9.48 -35.10
CA THR A 356 -11.00 -9.63 -36.53
C THR A 356 -9.52 -9.83 -36.85
N SER A 357 -8.60 -9.13 -36.18
CA SER A 357 -7.16 -9.22 -36.45
C SER A 357 -6.51 -10.40 -35.75
N GLY A 358 -7.02 -10.79 -34.57
CA GLY A 358 -6.37 -11.75 -33.69
C GLY A 358 -5.05 -11.23 -33.09
N GLU A 359 -4.75 -9.94 -33.20
CA GLU A 359 -3.48 -9.35 -32.75
C GLU A 359 -3.50 -8.96 -31.27
N ALA A 360 -2.48 -9.39 -30.54
CA ALA A 360 -2.27 -8.99 -29.15
C ALA A 360 -0.80 -8.64 -28.91
N TYR A 361 -0.56 -7.77 -27.94
CA TYR A 361 0.72 -7.17 -27.64
C TYR A 361 1.15 -7.54 -26.22
N VAL A 362 2.43 -7.80 -26.07
CA VAL A 362 3.03 -8.24 -24.81
C VAL A 362 4.21 -7.34 -24.50
N SER A 363 4.27 -6.83 -23.28
CA SER A 363 5.42 -6.09 -22.76
C SER A 363 6.16 -6.94 -21.74
N TYR A 364 7.46 -7.13 -21.95
CA TYR A 364 8.31 -7.92 -21.08
C TYR A 364 9.74 -7.41 -21.05
N THR A 365 10.53 -7.90 -20.10
CA THR A 365 11.96 -7.59 -20.03
C THR A 365 12.82 -8.82 -20.23
N ARG A 366 14.01 -8.65 -20.82
CA ARG A 366 15.01 -9.73 -20.96
C ARG A 366 16.42 -9.23 -20.63
N GLY A 367 17.18 -10.06 -19.95
CA GLY A 367 18.61 -9.86 -19.80
C GLY A 367 19.34 -10.06 -21.13
N VAL A 368 20.36 -9.24 -21.39
CA VAL A 368 21.21 -9.32 -22.58
C VAL A 368 22.68 -9.32 -22.23
N THR A 369 23.52 -9.91 -23.08
CA THR A 369 24.97 -9.84 -22.94
C THR A 369 25.51 -8.65 -23.73
N GLY A 370 26.44 -7.88 -23.15
CA GLY A 370 27.10 -6.78 -23.88
C GLY A 370 27.07 -5.38 -23.25
N GLY A 371 26.79 -5.26 -21.94
CA GLY A 371 27.03 -4.01 -21.19
C GLY A 371 25.82 -3.12 -20.92
N VAL A 372 24.60 -3.63 -21.11
CA VAL A 372 23.36 -3.06 -20.56
C VAL A 372 22.72 -4.12 -19.65
N ASP A 373 22.13 -3.71 -18.53
CA ASP A 373 21.63 -4.63 -17.51
C ASP A 373 20.38 -5.38 -18.00
N LEU A 374 19.51 -4.70 -18.75
CA LEU A 374 18.22 -5.24 -19.16
C LEU A 374 17.74 -4.63 -20.49
N GLN A 375 16.81 -5.30 -21.18
CA GLN A 375 16.01 -4.72 -22.27
C GLN A 375 14.53 -4.80 -21.93
N SER A 376 13.78 -3.72 -22.17
CA SER A 376 12.32 -3.74 -22.25
C SER A 376 11.91 -3.99 -23.71
N VAL A 377 10.95 -4.88 -23.91
CA VAL A 377 10.50 -5.35 -25.23
C VAL A 377 8.98 -5.30 -25.28
N VAL A 378 8.43 -4.71 -26.34
CA VAL A 378 7.03 -4.89 -26.71
C VAL A 378 6.97 -5.72 -27.97
N SER A 379 6.27 -6.85 -27.92
CA SER A 379 6.09 -7.77 -29.04
C SER A 379 4.63 -7.90 -29.43
N ARG A 380 4.37 -8.08 -30.73
CA ARG A 380 3.07 -8.45 -31.30
C ARG A 380 2.99 -9.96 -31.55
N PHE A 381 1.84 -10.55 -31.28
CA PHE A 381 1.50 -11.95 -31.55
C PHE A 381 0.14 -12.03 -32.24
N THR A 382 -0.10 -13.13 -32.95
CA THR A 382 -1.36 -13.38 -33.68
C THR A 382 -2.06 -14.63 -33.15
N SER A 383 -3.38 -14.61 -33.16
CA SER A 383 -4.24 -15.75 -32.88
C SER A 383 -5.10 -16.09 -34.10
N ALA A 384 -5.24 -17.38 -34.40
CA ALA A 384 -6.12 -17.89 -35.44
C ALA A 384 -7.37 -18.58 -34.87
N ASP A 385 -7.47 -18.74 -33.56
CA ASP A 385 -8.52 -19.48 -32.85
C ASP A 385 -9.36 -18.59 -31.93
N GLY A 386 -9.31 -17.27 -32.16
CA GLY A 386 -10.03 -16.29 -31.37
C GLY A 386 -9.46 -16.17 -29.95
N GLY A 387 -8.14 -16.24 -29.79
CA GLY A 387 -7.45 -16.04 -28.51
C GLY A 387 -7.51 -17.22 -27.55
N ILE A 388 -7.84 -18.44 -28.03
CA ILE A 388 -7.60 -19.65 -27.23
C ILE A 388 -6.09 -19.82 -27.06
N THR A 389 -5.33 -19.61 -28.14
CA THR A 389 -3.87 -19.53 -28.14
C THR A 389 -3.37 -18.34 -28.96
N LEU A 390 -2.25 -17.77 -28.54
CA LEU A 390 -1.41 -16.89 -29.37
C LEU A 390 -0.26 -17.72 -29.93
N ASN A 391 0.05 -17.57 -31.22
CA ASN A 391 1.11 -18.32 -31.88
C ASN A 391 2.49 -17.77 -31.49
N PRO A 392 3.33 -18.49 -30.73
CA PRO A 392 4.65 -17.98 -30.35
C PRO A 392 5.57 -17.77 -31.56
N ALA A 393 5.36 -18.52 -32.65
CA ALA A 393 6.14 -18.37 -33.87
C ALA A 393 5.76 -17.14 -34.71
N SER A 394 4.70 -16.41 -34.33
CA SER A 394 4.32 -15.15 -34.96
C SER A 394 4.86 -13.93 -34.20
N GLU A 395 5.77 -14.11 -33.24
CA GLU A 395 6.34 -12.98 -32.50
C GLU A 395 6.98 -11.98 -33.44
N GLU A 396 6.63 -10.71 -33.26
CA GLU A 396 7.30 -9.58 -33.88
C GLU A 396 7.65 -8.55 -32.80
N GLU A 397 8.93 -8.29 -32.59
CA GLU A 397 9.40 -7.23 -31.70
C GLU A 397 9.10 -5.86 -32.32
N ILE A 398 8.16 -5.14 -31.70
CA ILE A 398 7.73 -3.81 -32.15
C ILE A 398 8.74 -2.76 -31.72
N ILE A 399 9.09 -2.75 -30.43
CA ILE A 399 10.08 -1.84 -29.87
C ILE A 399 10.93 -2.57 -28.84
N VAL A 400 12.23 -2.28 -28.87
CA VAL A 400 13.21 -2.76 -27.88
C VAL A 400 13.89 -1.53 -27.31
N VAL A 401 14.01 -1.46 -25.99
CA VAL A 401 14.64 -0.36 -25.25
C VAL A 401 15.70 -0.94 -24.33
N ASN A 402 16.94 -0.46 -24.45
CA ASN A 402 17.99 -0.80 -23.49
C ASN A 402 17.74 -0.06 -22.18
N GLN A 403 17.79 -0.80 -21.07
CA GLN A 403 17.67 -0.29 -19.72
C GLN A 403 19.06 -0.26 -19.08
N PRO A 404 19.52 0.90 -18.57
CA PRO A 404 20.84 1.02 -17.98
C PRO A 404 20.97 0.29 -16.64
N PHE A 405 19.86 0.13 -15.90
CA PHE A 405 19.81 -0.63 -14.66
C PHE A 405 18.68 -1.67 -14.68
N SER A 406 18.60 -2.44 -13.59
CA SER A 406 17.75 -3.61 -13.45
C SER A 406 16.37 -3.34 -12.81
N ASN A 407 16.05 -2.08 -12.55
CA ASN A 407 14.84 -1.59 -11.90
C ASN A 407 14.28 -0.36 -12.63
N HIS A 408 13.10 0.09 -12.23
CA HIS A 408 12.31 1.16 -12.86
C HIS A 408 11.95 0.86 -14.31
N ASN A 409 11.36 -0.31 -14.53
CA ASN A 409 11.11 -0.82 -15.87
C ASN A 409 9.76 -0.39 -16.44
N GLY A 410 8.87 0.20 -15.64
CA GLY A 410 7.48 0.45 -16.02
C GLY A 410 6.83 -0.86 -16.49
N GLY A 411 6.34 -0.86 -17.73
CA GLY A 411 6.00 -2.11 -18.41
C GLY A 411 4.54 -2.27 -18.81
N ASN A 412 3.64 -1.42 -18.32
CA ASN A 412 2.24 -1.46 -18.73
C ASN A 412 2.07 -0.94 -20.16
N ILE A 413 1.17 -1.60 -20.90
CA ILE A 413 0.79 -1.25 -22.27
C ILE A 413 -0.73 -1.29 -22.40
N ALA A 414 -1.28 -0.35 -23.16
CA ALA A 414 -2.70 -0.31 -23.50
C ALA A 414 -2.91 0.51 -24.77
N PHE A 415 -4.03 0.29 -25.46
CA PHE A 415 -4.44 1.16 -26.55
C PHE A 415 -5.20 2.36 -26.01
N GLY A 416 -4.83 3.55 -26.47
CA GLY A 416 -5.57 4.77 -26.19
C GLY A 416 -6.89 4.85 -26.96
N PRO A 417 -7.79 5.77 -26.58
CA PRO A 417 -9.05 6.02 -27.30
C PRO A 417 -8.83 6.50 -28.74
N ASP A 418 -7.62 6.96 -29.05
CA ASP A 418 -7.17 7.35 -30.38
C ASP A 418 -6.68 6.18 -31.24
N GLY A 419 -6.64 4.97 -30.70
CA GLY A 419 -6.26 3.75 -31.41
C GLY A 419 -4.74 3.50 -31.48
N TYR A 420 -3.92 4.30 -30.79
CA TYR A 420 -2.48 4.09 -30.72
C TYR A 420 -2.07 3.26 -29.50
N LEU A 421 -0.94 2.56 -29.60
CA LEU A 421 -0.38 1.79 -28.49
C LEU A 421 0.46 2.69 -27.59
N TYR A 422 0.11 2.74 -26.31
CA TYR A 422 0.84 3.47 -25.30
C TYR A 422 1.71 2.52 -24.47
N PHE A 423 2.90 3.00 -24.08
CA PHE A 423 3.88 2.21 -23.33
C PHE A 423 4.61 3.08 -22.29
N GLY A 424 4.42 2.76 -21.01
CA GLY A 424 5.07 3.47 -19.91
C GLY A 424 6.43 2.87 -19.55
N LEU A 425 7.46 3.73 -19.49
CA LEU A 425 8.83 3.38 -19.14
C LEU A 425 9.33 4.25 -17.99
N GLY A 426 9.98 3.62 -17.00
CA GLY A 426 10.71 4.36 -15.98
C GLY A 426 12.02 4.95 -16.50
N ASP A 427 12.68 5.75 -15.65
CA ASP A 427 13.96 6.45 -15.90
C ASP A 427 15.15 5.52 -16.16
N GLY A 428 14.92 4.22 -16.04
CA GLY A 428 15.88 3.16 -16.27
C GLY A 428 16.69 2.78 -15.06
N GLY A 429 16.35 3.30 -13.87
CA GLY A 429 16.72 2.76 -12.58
C GLY A 429 17.78 3.56 -11.81
N SER A 430 18.27 2.94 -10.74
CA SER A 430 19.11 3.56 -9.71
C SER A 430 18.40 4.66 -8.89
N ILE A 431 18.99 5.02 -7.76
CA ILE A 431 18.54 6.12 -6.91
C ILE A 431 18.78 7.47 -7.62
N SER A 432 17.78 8.35 -7.59
CA SER A 432 17.87 9.75 -8.05
C SER A 432 18.29 9.97 -9.52
N ASP A 433 17.93 9.05 -10.42
CA ASP A 433 18.17 9.15 -11.88
C ASP A 433 19.58 9.68 -12.22
N PRO A 434 20.66 8.91 -11.97
CA PRO A 434 22.02 9.39 -12.11
C PRO A 434 22.41 9.76 -13.55
N GLN A 435 21.60 9.35 -14.53
CA GLN A 435 21.81 9.64 -15.95
C GLN A 435 20.93 10.81 -16.42
N ASN A 436 20.06 11.34 -15.56
CA ASN A 436 19.07 12.37 -15.87
C ASN A 436 18.22 11.98 -17.09
N ASN A 437 17.91 10.69 -17.18
CA ASN A 437 17.16 10.10 -18.28
C ASN A 437 15.75 10.68 -18.37
N ALA A 438 15.07 10.86 -17.24
CA ALA A 438 13.69 11.35 -17.22
C ALA A 438 13.55 12.79 -17.75
N GLN A 439 14.60 13.61 -17.70
CA GLN A 439 14.63 14.94 -18.31
C GLN A 439 15.31 14.98 -19.69
N THR A 440 15.84 13.85 -20.17
CA THR A 440 16.58 13.79 -21.43
C THR A 440 15.72 13.22 -22.55
N THR A 441 15.16 14.09 -23.39
CA THR A 441 14.25 13.69 -24.48
C THR A 441 14.95 12.99 -25.65
N SER A 442 16.29 12.94 -25.69
CA SER A 442 17.04 12.16 -26.70
C SER A 442 17.17 10.67 -26.36
N ASN A 443 16.47 10.22 -25.32
CA ASN A 443 16.16 8.82 -25.06
C ASN A 443 14.68 8.70 -24.62
N VAL A 444 14.16 7.48 -24.57
CA VAL A 444 12.74 7.20 -24.27
C VAL A 444 12.46 6.82 -22.81
N LEU A 445 13.47 6.88 -21.93
CA LEU A 445 13.32 6.51 -20.52
C LEU A 445 12.62 7.64 -19.74
N GLY A 446 11.98 7.28 -18.63
CA GLY A 446 11.21 8.20 -17.79
C GLY A 446 10.07 8.88 -18.55
N SER A 447 9.41 8.12 -19.43
CA SER A 447 8.48 8.65 -20.42
C SER A 447 7.29 7.73 -20.66
N MET A 448 6.19 8.35 -21.10
CA MET A 448 5.07 7.67 -21.75
C MET A 448 5.29 7.72 -23.26
N LEU A 449 5.28 6.57 -23.93
CA LEU A 449 5.40 6.48 -25.38
C LEU A 449 4.03 6.30 -26.03
N ARG A 450 3.90 6.74 -27.29
CA ARG A 450 2.70 6.58 -28.11
C ARG A 450 3.08 6.21 -29.54
N LEU A 451 2.70 5.00 -29.94
CA LEU A 451 3.18 4.32 -31.15
C LEU A 451 2.01 3.96 -32.07
N ASP A 452 2.19 4.14 -33.37
CA ASP A 452 1.28 3.64 -34.38
C ASP A 452 1.71 2.24 -34.86
N VAL A 453 0.96 1.23 -34.43
CA VAL A 453 1.20 -0.18 -34.74
C VAL A 453 0.22 -0.74 -35.77
N SER A 454 -0.60 0.12 -36.39
CA SER A 454 -1.67 -0.27 -37.31
C SER A 454 -1.20 -0.55 -38.75
N GLY A 455 0.07 -0.28 -39.05
CA GLY A 455 0.64 -0.42 -40.39
C GLY A 455 0.65 -1.87 -40.90
N ASP A 456 0.63 -2.02 -42.24
CA ASP A 456 0.78 -3.29 -42.95
C ASP A 456 2.25 -3.75 -43.10
N GLY A 457 3.18 -2.95 -42.58
CA GLY A 457 4.62 -3.23 -42.54
C GLY A 457 5.08 -3.83 -41.20
N THR A 458 6.38 -4.06 -41.09
CA THR A 458 7.02 -4.52 -39.85
C THR A 458 7.34 -3.35 -38.92
N GLY A 459 7.08 -3.50 -37.62
CA GLY A 459 7.41 -2.54 -36.56
C GLY A 459 6.29 -1.53 -36.28
N TYR A 460 6.64 -0.26 -36.14
CA TYR A 460 5.73 0.85 -35.84
C TYR A 460 6.07 2.11 -36.63
N SER A 461 5.11 3.02 -36.71
CA SER A 461 5.27 4.40 -37.14
C SER A 461 4.98 5.37 -36.00
N ILE A 462 5.29 6.65 -36.22
CA ILE A 462 5.07 7.72 -35.24
C ILE A 462 3.74 8.42 -35.56
N PRO A 463 2.82 8.53 -34.59
CA PRO A 463 1.64 9.37 -34.76
C PRO A 463 2.03 10.81 -35.16
N PRO A 464 1.41 11.38 -36.20
CA PRO A 464 1.86 12.63 -36.81
C PRO A 464 1.74 13.85 -35.88
N ASP A 465 0.98 13.72 -34.80
CA ASP A 465 0.74 14.78 -33.82
C ASP A 465 1.50 14.55 -32.50
N ASN A 466 2.43 13.58 -32.44
CA ASN A 466 3.37 13.47 -31.32
C ASN A 466 4.25 14.73 -31.21
N PRO A 467 4.67 15.13 -29.99
CA PRO A 467 5.47 16.32 -29.75
C PRO A 467 6.72 16.45 -30.62
N PHE A 468 7.36 15.33 -30.96
CA PHE A 468 8.60 15.27 -31.72
C PHE A 468 8.46 14.45 -33.02
N ALA A 469 7.26 14.40 -33.60
CA ALA A 469 6.94 13.52 -34.72
C ALA A 469 7.84 13.68 -35.98
N ASP A 470 8.49 14.82 -36.14
CA ASP A 470 9.39 15.11 -37.27
C ASP A 470 10.84 14.61 -37.05
N LYS A 471 11.14 14.02 -35.89
CA LYS A 471 12.48 13.57 -35.51
C LYS A 471 12.77 12.13 -35.94
N PRO A 472 14.05 11.75 -36.10
CA PRO A 472 14.43 10.38 -36.40
C PRO A 472 14.03 9.41 -35.29
N ILE A 473 13.47 8.26 -35.65
CA ILE A 473 13.11 7.16 -34.75
C ILE A 473 14.31 6.73 -33.89
N CYS A 474 14.07 6.54 -32.60
CA CYS A 474 15.07 6.12 -31.64
C CYS A 474 15.37 4.62 -31.79
N THR A 475 16.66 4.28 -31.73
CA THR A 475 17.14 2.89 -31.88
C THR A 475 17.54 2.38 -30.50
N LEU A 476 16.96 1.25 -30.09
CA LEU A 476 17.15 0.70 -28.74
C LEU A 476 16.78 1.70 -27.62
N GLY A 477 15.88 2.64 -27.91
CA GLY A 477 15.45 3.70 -27.00
C GLY A 477 16.32 4.96 -26.98
N TYR A 478 17.32 5.08 -27.85
CA TYR A 478 18.24 6.22 -27.88
C TYR A 478 18.30 6.87 -29.26
N SER A 479 18.36 8.20 -29.28
CA SER A 479 18.42 8.99 -30.49
C SER A 479 19.75 8.81 -31.23
N PRO A 480 19.73 8.48 -32.53
CA PRO A 480 20.95 8.37 -33.32
C PRO A 480 21.59 9.74 -33.65
N THR A 481 20.84 10.83 -33.45
CA THR A 481 21.26 12.20 -33.82
C THR A 481 21.22 13.18 -32.65
N SER A 482 20.97 12.71 -31.43
CA SER A 482 20.78 13.54 -30.23
C SER A 482 19.57 14.49 -30.29
N GLU A 483 18.72 14.36 -31.31
CA GLU A 483 17.41 15.01 -31.37
C GLU A 483 16.42 14.27 -30.44
N PRO A 484 15.32 14.90 -30.01
CA PRO A 484 14.30 14.23 -29.22
C PRO A 484 13.73 12.99 -29.90
N CYS A 485 13.40 11.97 -29.09
CA CYS A 485 12.79 10.73 -29.55
C CYS A 485 11.33 10.97 -29.98
N PRO A 486 10.96 10.67 -31.24
CA PRO A 486 9.62 10.92 -31.77
C PRO A 486 8.52 10.05 -31.13
N GLU A 487 8.89 9.00 -30.40
CA GLU A 487 8.01 8.08 -29.67
C GLU A 487 7.37 8.72 -28.43
N ILE A 488 8.00 9.74 -27.85
CA ILE A 488 7.62 10.35 -26.57
C ILE A 488 6.27 11.08 -26.73
N PHE A 489 5.31 10.70 -25.88
CA PHE A 489 4.06 11.42 -25.65
C PHE A 489 4.20 12.43 -24.50
N ALA A 490 4.79 12.01 -23.38
CA ALA A 490 5.09 12.80 -22.19
C ALA A 490 6.36 12.26 -21.51
N TRP A 491 7.08 13.08 -20.73
CA TRP A 491 8.32 12.69 -20.06
C TRP A 491 8.42 13.29 -18.65
N GLY A 492 9.54 13.05 -17.96
CA GLY A 492 9.75 13.52 -16.59
C GLY A 492 9.09 12.63 -15.54
N LEU A 493 8.91 11.34 -15.87
CA LEU A 493 8.38 10.31 -14.99
C LEU A 493 9.51 9.47 -14.40
N ARG A 494 9.31 8.88 -13.23
CA ARG A 494 10.31 8.03 -12.57
C ARG A 494 10.11 6.55 -12.89
N ASN A 495 8.96 5.99 -12.59
CA ASN A 495 8.61 4.59 -12.83
C ASN A 495 7.07 4.41 -12.90
N PRO A 496 6.44 4.78 -14.03
CA PRO A 496 4.99 4.67 -14.22
C PRO A 496 4.58 3.21 -14.45
N PHE A 497 4.35 2.47 -13.35
CA PHE A 497 4.11 1.02 -13.39
C PHE A 497 2.72 0.65 -13.95
N ARG A 498 1.61 1.14 -13.38
CA ARG A 498 0.27 1.05 -13.99
C ARG A 498 -0.34 2.43 -14.21
N TRP A 499 -1.16 2.46 -15.26
CA TRP A 499 -1.84 3.64 -15.75
C TRP A 499 -3.03 3.16 -16.58
N SER A 500 -4.04 4.01 -16.74
CA SER A 500 -5.25 3.69 -17.50
C SER A 500 -5.80 4.93 -18.19
N PHE A 501 -6.53 4.71 -19.28
CA PHE A 501 -7.37 5.75 -19.87
C PHE A 501 -8.74 5.70 -19.21
N ASP A 502 -9.27 6.87 -18.87
CA ASP A 502 -10.70 7.00 -18.61
C ASP A 502 -11.46 6.90 -19.94
N PRO A 503 -12.28 5.86 -20.16
CA PRO A 503 -12.96 5.68 -21.45
C PRO A 503 -13.99 6.78 -21.75
N ALA A 504 -14.45 7.53 -20.74
CA ALA A 504 -15.45 8.58 -20.94
C ALA A 504 -14.83 9.93 -21.35
N THR A 505 -13.67 10.30 -20.78
CA THR A 505 -13.01 11.59 -21.06
C THR A 505 -11.82 11.47 -22.00
N GLY A 506 -11.18 10.30 -22.04
CA GLY A 506 -9.91 10.07 -22.72
C GLY A 506 -8.68 10.49 -21.92
N ASP A 507 -8.83 10.88 -20.65
CA ASP A 507 -7.73 11.28 -19.79
C ASP A 507 -6.84 10.08 -19.45
N LEU A 508 -5.52 10.28 -19.48
CA LEU A 508 -4.53 9.26 -19.17
C LEU A 508 -4.07 9.40 -17.72
N TRP A 509 -4.60 8.57 -16.82
CA TRP A 509 -4.23 8.55 -15.42
C TRP A 509 -3.04 7.62 -15.17
N ALA A 510 -2.02 8.09 -14.46
CA ALA A 510 -0.83 7.31 -14.15
C ALA A 510 -0.44 7.43 -12.68
N GLY A 511 -0.16 6.29 -12.03
CA GLY A 511 0.61 6.27 -10.80
C GLY A 511 2.10 6.27 -11.16
N ASP A 512 2.89 7.15 -10.54
CA ASP A 512 4.33 7.21 -10.73
C ASP A 512 5.06 6.91 -9.42
N VAL A 513 5.82 5.81 -9.38
CA VAL A 513 6.46 5.33 -8.16
C VAL A 513 7.61 6.25 -7.79
N GLY A 514 7.51 6.79 -6.57
CA GLY A 514 8.44 7.72 -5.96
C GLY A 514 9.82 7.15 -5.64
N ASN A 515 10.75 8.02 -5.29
CA ASN A 515 12.09 7.64 -4.87
C ASN A 515 12.19 7.36 -3.38
N LEU A 516 11.97 8.39 -2.56
CA LEU A 516 12.12 8.31 -1.10
C LEU A 516 11.13 9.21 -0.36
N LEU A 517 10.53 10.19 -1.02
CA LEU A 517 9.76 11.24 -0.34
C LEU A 517 8.29 11.18 -0.68
N ARG A 518 7.93 11.00 -1.95
CA ARG A 518 6.54 11.10 -2.40
C ARG A 518 6.21 10.03 -3.44
N GLU A 519 5.06 9.40 -3.27
CA GLU A 519 4.39 8.70 -4.37
C GLU A 519 3.36 9.65 -4.99
N GLU A 520 3.09 9.54 -6.30
CA GLU A 520 2.22 10.50 -6.99
C GLU A 520 1.27 9.87 -8.01
N VAL A 521 0.19 10.61 -8.29
CA VAL A 521 -0.76 10.32 -9.36
C VAL A 521 -0.91 11.55 -10.25
N SER A 522 -0.75 11.34 -11.54
CA SER A 522 -0.77 12.39 -12.56
C SER A 522 -1.77 12.08 -13.68
N ILE A 523 -2.32 13.12 -14.29
CA ILE A 523 -3.00 13.02 -15.59
C ILE A 523 -1.99 13.43 -16.66
N LEU A 524 -1.63 12.49 -17.53
CA LEU A 524 -0.59 12.68 -18.53
C LEU A 524 -1.13 13.40 -19.76
N GLU A 525 -0.55 14.57 -20.06
CA GLU A 525 -0.89 15.39 -21.21
C GLU A 525 0.19 15.29 -22.28
N LYS A 526 -0.24 15.43 -23.55
CA LYS A 526 0.67 15.38 -24.68
C LYS A 526 1.68 16.54 -24.63
N GLY A 527 2.97 16.21 -24.58
CA GLY A 527 4.07 17.15 -24.46
C GLY A 527 4.33 17.62 -23.03
N GLY A 528 3.68 17.01 -22.03
CA GLY A 528 3.89 17.31 -20.61
C GLY A 528 5.22 16.81 -20.07
N ASN A 529 5.80 17.57 -19.16
CA ASN A 529 6.99 17.22 -18.38
C ASN A 529 6.63 17.16 -16.90
N TYR A 530 6.72 15.99 -16.28
CA TYR A 530 6.28 15.76 -14.89
C TYR A 530 7.40 15.96 -13.86
N GLY A 531 8.56 16.42 -14.32
CA GLY A 531 9.54 17.09 -13.47
C GLY A 531 10.52 16.19 -12.75
N TRP A 532 10.37 14.85 -12.71
CA TRP A 532 11.41 13.98 -12.15
C TRP A 532 12.72 14.15 -12.94
N VAL A 533 13.88 14.41 -12.32
CA VAL A 533 14.22 14.42 -10.87
C VAL A 533 14.31 15.82 -10.24
N THR A 534 13.82 16.87 -10.90
CA THR A 534 13.71 18.22 -10.31
C THR A 534 12.64 18.28 -9.21
N LYS A 535 11.52 17.57 -9.41
CA LYS A 535 10.43 17.40 -8.45
C LYS A 535 10.15 15.92 -8.20
N GLU A 536 9.63 15.64 -7.01
CA GLU A 536 9.02 14.36 -6.63
C GLU A 536 7.72 14.71 -5.91
N GLY A 537 6.56 14.44 -6.50
CA GLY A 537 5.32 15.04 -6.06
C GLY A 537 5.32 16.57 -6.20
N PHE A 538 4.76 17.26 -5.20
CA PHE A 538 4.84 18.72 -5.11
C PHE A 538 6.18 19.21 -4.53
N VAL A 539 7.10 18.32 -4.12
CA VAL A 539 8.35 18.74 -3.47
C VAL A 539 9.49 18.97 -4.48
N CYS A 540 10.22 20.06 -4.29
CA CYS A 540 11.44 20.35 -5.04
C CYS A 540 12.63 19.62 -4.42
N LEU A 541 13.41 18.91 -5.25
CA LEU A 541 14.54 18.11 -4.78
C LEU A 541 15.88 18.86 -4.81
N ASP A 542 16.74 18.57 -3.84
CA ASP A 542 18.15 18.99 -3.85
C ASP A 542 18.96 18.03 -4.73
N PRO A 543 19.53 18.49 -5.86
CA PRO A 543 20.30 17.63 -6.75
C PRO A 543 21.59 17.09 -6.11
N ASN A 544 22.00 17.60 -4.95
CA ASN A 544 23.19 17.14 -4.23
C ASN A 544 22.86 16.23 -3.04
N ASN A 545 21.58 15.99 -2.76
CA ASN A 545 21.15 15.15 -1.66
C ASN A 545 19.88 14.37 -2.03
N ASN A 546 20.00 13.05 -2.13
CA ASN A 546 18.93 12.15 -2.60
C ASN A 546 17.65 12.16 -1.75
N ASN A 547 17.65 12.79 -0.57
CA ASN A 547 16.48 13.02 0.27
C ASN A 547 16.30 14.50 0.69
N GLY A 548 17.05 15.40 0.06
CA GLY A 548 17.02 16.83 0.38
C GLY A 548 15.84 17.51 -0.29
N ILE A 549 15.08 18.28 0.50
CA ILE A 549 13.99 19.13 0.00
C ILE A 549 14.48 20.57 -0.06
N LEU A 550 14.30 21.21 -1.23
CA LEU A 550 14.54 22.63 -1.41
C LEU A 550 13.24 23.43 -1.18
N PRO A 551 13.33 24.68 -0.67
CA PRO A 551 12.16 25.56 -0.58
C PRO A 551 11.54 25.91 -1.95
N SER A 552 12.33 25.83 -3.02
CA SER A 552 11.93 26.09 -4.40
C SER A 552 12.95 25.51 -5.38
N CYS A 553 12.50 25.20 -6.58
CA CYS A 553 13.29 24.74 -7.73
C CYS A 553 12.85 25.49 -9.00
N ASP A 554 13.53 25.27 -10.11
CA ASP A 554 13.07 25.76 -11.42
C ASP A 554 11.94 24.84 -11.91
N ASP A 555 10.70 25.27 -11.73
CA ASP A 555 9.49 24.55 -12.11
C ASP A 555 8.89 25.03 -13.44
N ALA A 556 9.62 25.88 -14.17
CA ALA A 556 9.14 26.45 -15.42
C ALA A 556 8.89 25.36 -16.48
N GLY A 557 7.62 25.15 -16.82
CA GLY A 557 7.21 24.15 -17.81
C GLY A 557 7.08 22.73 -17.26
N LEU A 558 7.18 22.55 -15.94
CA LEU A 558 6.82 21.30 -15.28
C LEU A 558 5.31 21.29 -15.00
N ILE A 559 4.72 20.10 -15.03
CA ILE A 559 3.32 19.85 -14.69
C ILE A 559 3.30 19.10 -13.37
N ASP A 560 2.56 19.65 -12.40
CA ASP A 560 2.41 19.02 -11.09
C ASP A 560 1.45 17.83 -11.15
N PRO A 561 1.63 16.82 -10.28
CA PRO A 561 0.67 15.74 -10.15
C PRO A 561 -0.68 16.26 -9.64
N ILE A 562 -1.72 15.46 -9.83
CA ILE A 562 -3.04 15.74 -9.24
C ILE A 562 -2.99 15.58 -7.73
N ILE A 563 -2.24 14.59 -7.25
CA ILE A 563 -2.00 14.35 -5.83
C ILE A 563 -0.68 13.62 -5.62
N ASP A 564 -0.10 13.82 -4.45
CA ASP A 564 1.01 13.05 -3.94
C ASP A 564 0.83 12.74 -2.44
N TYR A 565 1.60 11.79 -1.92
CA TYR A 565 1.57 11.44 -0.50
C TYR A 565 2.94 10.99 0.00
N ASN A 566 3.17 11.11 1.31
CA ASN A 566 4.46 10.78 1.91
C ASN A 566 4.76 9.29 1.70
N SER A 567 5.92 9.02 1.12
CA SER A 567 6.48 7.69 0.89
C SER A 567 7.45 7.34 2.01
N GLY A 568 7.30 6.18 2.67
CA GLY A 568 8.30 5.73 3.64
C GLY A 568 7.83 4.78 4.76
N ASN A 569 8.69 4.65 5.78
CA ASN A 569 8.50 3.81 6.98
C ASN A 569 8.12 4.61 8.23
N ALA A 570 8.11 5.94 8.15
CA ALA A 570 7.89 6.79 9.30
C ALA A 570 6.40 6.88 9.65
N ALA A 571 6.12 7.21 10.92
CA ALA A 571 4.76 7.48 11.35
C ALA A 571 4.20 8.69 10.58
N GLY A 572 3.08 8.49 9.87
CA GLY A 572 2.45 9.50 9.01
C GLY A 572 2.71 9.33 7.51
N ASP A 573 3.57 8.38 7.11
CA ASP A 573 3.71 7.97 5.71
C ASP A 573 2.49 7.13 5.29
N LEU A 574 1.96 7.35 4.09
CA LEU A 574 0.71 6.71 3.62
C LEU A 574 0.95 5.49 2.71
N GLY A 575 2.14 5.36 2.12
CA GLY A 575 2.49 4.26 1.23
C GLY A 575 3.96 4.28 0.79
N ARG A 576 4.32 3.50 -0.24
CA ARG A 576 5.67 3.41 -0.84
C ARG A 576 5.75 2.99 -2.30
N THR A 577 4.64 2.52 -2.84
CA THR A 577 4.61 1.92 -4.17
C THR A 577 3.21 2.11 -4.71
N VAL A 578 2.95 3.33 -5.18
CA VAL A 578 1.71 3.61 -5.90
C VAL A 578 1.65 2.68 -7.11
N ILE A 579 0.54 1.97 -7.26
CA ILE A 579 0.36 1.09 -8.43
C ILE A 579 -0.21 1.90 -9.59
N GLY A 580 -1.11 2.83 -9.31
CA GLY A 580 -2.05 3.40 -10.29
C GLY A 580 -3.43 2.78 -10.11
N GLY A 581 -4.36 3.11 -10.99
CA GLY A 581 -5.78 2.84 -10.79
C GLY A 581 -6.62 3.02 -12.04
N ILE A 582 -7.94 3.09 -11.86
CA ILE A 582 -8.93 3.25 -12.92
C ILE A 582 -10.04 4.21 -12.48
N VAL A 583 -10.57 5.01 -13.40
CA VAL A 583 -11.80 5.77 -13.18
C VAL A 583 -12.99 4.83 -13.27
N TYR A 584 -13.76 4.68 -12.19
CA TYR A 584 -14.86 3.72 -12.14
C TYR A 584 -16.04 4.14 -13.02
N ARG A 585 -16.49 3.24 -13.91
CA ARG A 585 -17.62 3.44 -14.83
C ARG A 585 -18.69 2.32 -14.79
N GLY A 586 -18.67 1.46 -13.77
CA GLY A 586 -19.67 0.40 -13.56
C GLY A 586 -21.05 0.94 -13.19
N ASP A 587 -21.95 0.11 -12.67
CA ASP A 587 -23.27 0.59 -12.23
C ASP A 587 -23.56 0.23 -10.77
N GLN A 588 -22.79 -0.68 -10.16
CA GLN A 588 -23.05 -1.17 -8.81
C GLN A 588 -22.59 -0.21 -7.70
N LEU A 589 -21.39 0.38 -7.82
CA LEU A 589 -20.80 1.27 -6.81
C LEU A 589 -21.13 2.73 -7.11
N THR A 590 -22.39 3.11 -6.92
CA THR A 590 -22.92 4.40 -7.41
C THR A 590 -22.16 5.63 -6.88
N GLU A 591 -21.62 5.60 -5.65
CA GLU A 591 -20.84 6.70 -5.08
C GLU A 591 -19.43 6.85 -5.68
N LEU A 592 -18.92 5.82 -6.38
CA LEU A 592 -17.62 5.85 -7.05
C LEU A 592 -17.72 6.30 -8.51
N GLN A 593 -18.92 6.59 -9.03
CA GLN A 593 -19.10 6.97 -10.43
C GLN A 593 -18.20 8.12 -10.86
N GLY A 594 -17.33 7.85 -11.83
CA GLY A 594 -16.38 8.83 -12.36
C GLY A 594 -15.27 9.22 -11.40
N LYS A 595 -15.12 8.55 -10.26
CA LYS A 595 -13.99 8.74 -9.36
C LYS A 595 -12.83 7.83 -9.75
N TYR A 596 -11.60 8.33 -9.63
CA TYR A 596 -10.39 7.53 -9.82
C TYR A 596 -10.13 6.68 -8.58
N VAL A 597 -10.08 5.37 -8.73
CA VAL A 597 -9.81 4.40 -7.67
C VAL A 597 -8.44 3.78 -7.91
N PHE A 598 -7.54 3.92 -6.95
CA PHE A 598 -6.16 3.49 -7.05
C PHE A 598 -5.64 3.02 -5.69
N GLY A 599 -4.42 2.49 -5.65
CA GLY A 599 -3.87 2.01 -4.39
C GLY A 599 -2.36 1.88 -4.38
N ASP A 600 -1.87 1.56 -3.19
CA ASP A 600 -0.46 1.36 -2.87
C ASP A 600 -0.21 -0.11 -2.52
N SER A 601 0.80 -0.71 -3.15
CA SER A 601 1.09 -2.15 -2.96
C SER A 601 1.64 -2.46 -1.57
N TYR A 602 2.39 -1.54 -0.98
CA TYR A 602 3.10 -1.77 0.27
C TYR A 602 2.20 -1.55 1.49
N SER A 603 1.46 -0.43 1.52
CA SER A 603 0.49 -0.17 2.60
C SER A 603 -0.81 -0.94 2.41
N SER A 604 -1.07 -1.47 1.21
CA SER A 604 -2.32 -2.14 0.85
C SER A 604 -3.54 -1.21 0.93
N ASN A 605 -3.33 0.10 0.98
CA ASN A 605 -4.41 1.07 0.99
C ASN A 605 -5.00 1.24 -0.41
N ILE A 606 -6.33 1.33 -0.48
CA ILE A 606 -7.09 1.68 -1.68
C ILE A 606 -7.82 2.99 -1.40
N TRP A 607 -7.63 3.95 -2.29
CA TRP A 607 -8.17 5.30 -2.18
C TRP A 607 -9.01 5.68 -3.38
N THR A 608 -9.77 6.75 -3.17
CA THR A 608 -10.23 7.60 -4.25
C THR A 608 -9.87 9.05 -3.98
N LEU A 609 -10.23 9.94 -4.91
CA LEU A 609 -9.95 11.36 -4.85
C LEU A 609 -11.24 12.15 -4.69
N GLU A 610 -11.19 13.20 -3.86
CA GLU A 610 -12.23 14.22 -3.78
C GLU A 610 -11.65 15.61 -4.02
N ASP A 611 -12.31 16.36 -4.93
CA ASP A 611 -12.06 17.77 -5.20
C ASP A 611 -13.07 18.61 -4.39
N ASP A 612 -12.57 19.57 -3.62
CA ASP A 612 -13.40 20.50 -2.83
C ASP A 612 -14.13 21.56 -3.67
N GLY A 613 -13.94 21.54 -5.01
CA GLY A 613 -14.50 22.49 -5.96
C GLY A 613 -13.73 23.80 -6.07
N ASN A 614 -12.64 23.94 -5.31
CA ASN A 614 -11.69 25.04 -5.39
C ASN A 614 -10.35 24.60 -6.00
N GLY A 615 -10.27 23.37 -6.51
CA GLY A 615 -9.06 22.79 -7.08
C GLY A 615 -8.15 22.14 -6.05
N ASN A 616 -8.61 21.95 -4.80
CA ASN A 616 -7.87 21.14 -3.83
C ASN A 616 -8.37 19.70 -3.91
N VAL A 617 -7.47 18.80 -4.28
CA VAL A 617 -7.74 17.36 -4.31
C VAL A 617 -7.21 16.72 -3.03
N SER A 618 -7.96 15.78 -2.47
CA SER A 618 -7.60 15.03 -1.26
C SER A 618 -7.84 13.54 -1.41
N LEU A 619 -7.05 12.74 -0.69
CA LEU A 619 -7.24 11.29 -0.60
C LEU A 619 -8.44 10.98 0.29
N VAL A 620 -9.28 10.05 -0.18
CA VAL A 620 -10.37 9.45 0.59
C VAL A 620 -10.11 7.96 0.70
N ASP A 621 -9.98 7.46 1.93
CA ASP A 621 -9.81 6.04 2.22
C ASP A 621 -11.07 5.28 1.78
N LEU A 622 -10.92 4.37 0.82
CA LEU A 622 -11.99 3.42 0.45
C LEU A 622 -11.83 2.11 1.21
N ILE A 623 -10.62 1.53 1.16
CA ILE A 623 -10.28 0.28 1.85
C ILE A 623 -8.87 0.46 2.46
N PRO A 624 -8.78 0.85 3.73
CA PRO A 624 -7.48 0.95 4.41
C PRO A 624 -6.93 -0.46 4.68
N ASN A 625 -5.66 -0.67 4.36
CA ASN A 625 -4.93 -1.92 4.56
C ASN A 625 -5.75 -3.15 4.13
N ALA A 626 -6.01 -3.28 2.84
CA ALA A 626 -6.80 -4.35 2.25
C ALA A 626 -6.21 -5.76 2.44
N GLY A 627 -5.00 -5.89 3.00
CA GLY A 627 -4.36 -7.16 3.32
C GLY A 627 -3.82 -7.92 2.10
N ILE A 628 -3.68 -7.25 0.96
CA ILE A 628 -3.18 -7.80 -0.31
C ILE A 628 -2.04 -6.96 -0.90
N PHE A 629 -1.15 -7.60 -1.67
CA PHE A 629 -0.14 -6.87 -2.45
C PHE A 629 -0.74 -6.49 -3.79
N ILE A 630 -1.24 -5.26 -3.90
CA ILE A 630 -1.94 -4.79 -5.10
C ILE A 630 -0.97 -4.79 -6.30
N ALA A 631 -1.38 -5.38 -7.42
CA ALA A 631 -0.59 -5.44 -8.65
C ALA A 631 -1.24 -4.73 -9.84
N HIS A 632 -2.58 -4.70 -9.87
CA HIS A 632 -3.35 -4.12 -10.96
C HIS A 632 -4.79 -3.87 -10.51
N PHE A 633 -5.35 -2.74 -10.92
CA PHE A 633 -6.79 -2.53 -10.96
C PHE A 633 -7.25 -2.78 -12.39
N VAL A 634 -8.40 -3.44 -12.56
CA VAL A 634 -8.98 -3.70 -13.89
C VAL A 634 -10.48 -3.52 -13.85
N GLU A 635 -11.00 -2.87 -14.88
CA GLU A 635 -12.43 -2.77 -15.14
C GLU A 635 -12.88 -3.92 -16.06
N GLY A 636 -13.96 -4.61 -15.70
CA GLY A 636 -14.61 -5.59 -16.56
C GLY A 636 -15.43 -4.93 -17.67
N ILE A 637 -15.86 -5.71 -18.66
CA ILE A 637 -16.79 -5.22 -19.70
C ILE A 637 -18.14 -4.78 -19.11
N ASP A 638 -18.48 -5.26 -17.92
CA ASP A 638 -19.62 -4.81 -17.11
C ASP A 638 -19.36 -3.48 -16.38
N GLY A 639 -18.15 -2.92 -16.48
CA GLY A 639 -17.73 -1.71 -15.78
C GLY A 639 -17.35 -1.92 -14.32
N GLU A 640 -17.42 -3.16 -13.82
CA GLU A 640 -17.13 -3.44 -12.42
C GLU A 640 -15.63 -3.57 -12.15
N LEU A 641 -15.23 -3.24 -10.93
CA LEU A 641 -13.82 -3.02 -10.58
C LEU A 641 -13.23 -4.24 -9.85
N TYR A 642 -12.14 -4.73 -10.40
CA TYR A 642 -11.38 -5.86 -9.86
C TYR A 642 -9.95 -5.46 -9.49
N VAL A 643 -9.39 -6.14 -8.51
CA VAL A 643 -8.03 -5.97 -8.00
C VAL A 643 -7.27 -7.28 -8.09
N VAL A 644 -6.09 -7.24 -8.69
CA VAL A 644 -5.18 -8.37 -8.79
C VAL A 644 -4.19 -8.33 -7.63
N ASN A 645 -4.10 -9.41 -6.85
CA ASN A 645 -3.12 -9.56 -5.79
C ASN A 645 -1.87 -10.26 -6.31
N LEU A 646 -0.70 -9.61 -6.20
CA LEU A 646 0.60 -10.16 -6.56
C LEU A 646 0.92 -11.47 -5.83
N SER A 647 0.42 -11.64 -4.60
CA SER A 647 0.59 -12.88 -3.83
C SER A 647 -0.34 -14.02 -4.27
N GLY A 648 -1.25 -13.74 -5.20
CA GLY A 648 -2.25 -14.66 -5.71
C GLY A 648 -3.67 -14.29 -5.29
N GLY A 649 -4.60 -14.48 -6.23
CA GLY A 649 -6.03 -14.15 -6.06
C GLY A 649 -6.46 -12.94 -6.88
N ILE A 650 -7.76 -12.91 -7.16
CA ILE A 650 -8.45 -11.83 -7.85
C ILE A 650 -9.61 -11.44 -6.94
N TYR A 651 -9.82 -10.14 -6.77
CA TYR A 651 -10.85 -9.61 -5.88
C TYR A 651 -11.73 -8.64 -6.65
N GLU A 652 -13.01 -8.60 -6.32
CA GLU A 652 -13.93 -7.54 -6.75
C GLU A 652 -14.07 -6.54 -5.61
N ILE A 653 -14.10 -5.25 -5.94
CA ILE A 653 -14.47 -4.22 -4.96
C ILE A 653 -15.99 -4.18 -4.89
N VAL A 654 -16.53 -4.39 -3.69
CA VAL A 654 -17.96 -4.43 -3.45
C VAL A 654 -18.32 -3.53 -2.27
N GLU A 655 -19.57 -3.07 -2.21
CA GLU A 655 -20.09 -2.41 -1.01
C GLU A 655 -20.05 -3.38 0.18
N ASP A 656 -19.53 -2.89 1.29
CA ASP A 656 -19.59 -3.54 2.58
C ASP A 656 -21.01 -3.45 3.14
N SER A 657 -21.75 -4.54 3.01
CA SER A 657 -23.11 -4.67 3.56
C SER A 657 -23.21 -4.51 5.09
N SER A 658 -22.08 -4.38 5.80
CA SER A 658 -22.05 -3.98 7.21
C SER A 658 -22.04 -2.45 7.42
N SER A 659 -21.90 -1.67 6.35
CA SER A 659 -22.05 -0.22 6.37
C SER A 659 -23.54 0.18 6.32
N GLY A 660 -24.00 0.72 7.45
CA GLY A 660 -25.23 1.49 7.63
C GLY A 660 -26.50 0.96 6.97
N THR A 661 -27.40 0.34 7.75
CA THR A 661 -28.83 0.40 7.41
C THR A 661 -29.20 1.85 7.17
N ASN A 662 -29.79 2.19 6.02
CA ASN A 662 -30.44 3.48 5.87
C ASN A 662 -31.60 3.54 6.88
N THR A 663 -31.33 4.17 8.02
CA THR A 663 -32.28 4.29 9.13
C THR A 663 -33.28 5.42 8.90
N ILE A 664 -33.14 6.20 7.82
CA ILE A 664 -34.08 7.28 7.49
C ILE A 664 -35.35 6.67 6.87
N PRO A 665 -36.52 6.85 7.50
CA PRO A 665 -37.77 6.32 6.97
C PRO A 665 -38.18 7.03 5.66
N ASP A 666 -38.71 6.27 4.69
CA ASP A 666 -39.10 6.76 3.36
C ASP A 666 -40.30 7.74 3.37
N SER A 667 -41.02 7.84 4.48
CA SER A 667 -42.13 8.77 4.66
C SER A 667 -42.17 9.39 6.06
N LEU A 668 -42.75 10.59 6.16
CA LEU A 668 -42.97 11.25 7.46
C LEU A 668 -43.77 10.37 8.43
N VAL A 669 -44.70 9.56 7.93
CA VAL A 669 -45.52 8.65 8.75
C VAL A 669 -44.66 7.57 9.41
N ASP A 670 -43.64 7.08 8.71
CA ASP A 670 -42.76 6.01 9.18
C ASP A 670 -41.74 6.49 10.22
N THR A 671 -41.62 7.81 10.43
CA THR A 671 -40.84 8.39 11.55
C THR A 671 -41.54 8.25 12.90
N GLY A 672 -42.84 7.91 12.90
CA GLY A 672 -43.67 7.89 14.11
C GLY A 672 -43.89 9.26 14.76
N CYS A 673 -43.50 10.35 14.09
CA CYS A 673 -43.64 11.73 14.55
C CYS A 673 -44.94 12.43 14.10
N VAL A 674 -45.66 11.87 13.13
CA VAL A 674 -46.93 12.42 12.62
C VAL A 674 -48.05 11.38 12.72
N ASP A 675 -49.30 11.83 12.66
CA ASP A 675 -50.46 10.93 12.64
C ASP A 675 -50.46 10.05 11.38
N THR A 676 -50.69 8.75 11.55
CA THR A 676 -50.65 7.76 10.46
C THR A 676 -51.78 7.89 9.45
N ASN A 677 -52.86 8.59 9.80
CA ASN A 677 -54.01 8.85 8.94
C ASN A 677 -54.03 10.30 8.40
N ASP A 678 -53.24 11.21 8.99
CA ASP A 678 -53.09 12.60 8.55
C ASP A 678 -51.66 13.13 8.84
N PRO A 679 -50.72 13.04 7.88
CA PRO A 679 -49.33 13.43 8.08
C PRO A 679 -49.12 14.93 8.34
N THR A 680 -50.17 15.76 8.22
CA THR A 680 -50.11 17.19 8.54
C THR A 680 -50.30 17.48 10.02
N GLN A 681 -50.66 16.47 10.82
CA GLN A 681 -50.86 16.57 12.25
C GLN A 681 -49.76 15.82 13.03
N PRO A 682 -49.33 16.33 14.19
CA PRO A 682 -48.36 15.65 15.04
C PRO A 682 -48.93 14.34 15.62
N ALA A 683 -48.07 13.34 15.82
CA ALA A 683 -48.46 12.09 16.50
C ALA A 683 -48.85 12.36 17.96
N SER A 684 -49.73 11.51 18.50
CA SER A 684 -50.20 11.60 19.88
C SER A 684 -49.02 11.66 20.88
N GLY A 685 -48.97 12.71 21.71
CA GLY A 685 -47.92 12.91 22.72
C GLY A 685 -46.70 13.73 22.24
N LEU A 686 -46.66 14.13 20.97
CA LEU A 686 -45.82 15.22 20.50
C LEU A 686 -46.52 16.55 20.88
N ILE A 687 -45.85 17.43 21.63
CA ILE A 687 -46.37 18.72 22.13
C ILE A 687 -45.72 19.85 21.35
#